data_AF-A0A831TZC6-F1
#
_entry.id   AF-A0A831TZC6-F1
#
_cell.length_a   1.000
_cell.length_b   1.000
_cell.length_c   1.000
_cell.angle_alpha   90.00
_cell.angle_beta   90.00
_cell.angle_gamma   90.00
#
_symmetry.space_group_name_H-M   'P 1'
#
loop_
_entity.id
_entity.type
_entity.pdbx_description
1 polymer ?
#
loop_
_entity_poly.entity_id
_entity_poly.type
_entity_poly.pdbx_seq_one_letter_code
_entity_poly.pdbx_strand_id
1 'polypeptide(L)'
;PGDLAALTAIQGEISRVLLQYHRGALYVAVAGLPLRGMDFFEGRISAAWGRLHERLQQAKLRRFGELEPAEMAQLFAPLDHGGNEEQQCQVCGLEHPDVRAERAGADAEPVRKCPACRAFEDLGDALRRARWLQWREGKATAPTLTLDLTTPPGVWREALAALGWTASLFDEAPNTKPTPARSVLLALDDDALATLKPAAQTAIGRRLLVNTTPILTFDERQALQADRSFPEDERRQLPPSDRVKPFSVLEHQSRGIRRLGVLRMDVDNLGKLFQSGLGEQATLSRVAMLSFAVSLYFEGWVAKLAEEVNRATRRPPEQGGRLYAIYAGGDDLFFVGSWDAVVELAIAVRRDLTRYAAEHPGIHASGGVALVGGKYPLSQAADDAKRAEEQAKALRWRANGVEHRKDAIGFLGAALPWSLFGMEEEAQTPNLRTVHGLMHELTGLVEAGADVIELGVPFTDPLADGPSVQRATERALASGTTLPQILALVADLRRETEIPLLLMTYFNPVYRYGLERTAREAREAGVDGFLITDLPPDEALDWKRIATANSLDTIFMLTPTSTSARIEAVARLASGFVYCVSRTGVTGARPELPPDLPGLIERIRAGTTLPIAVGFGISRPEHVRQVGRWAEAAVVGSALVDVIGRHGREAVAPAQAFLRSLRS
;
A
#
# COMPACT_ATOMS: atom_id res chain seq x y z
N PRO A 1 -4.46 42.87 -27.07
CA PRO A 1 -3.61 42.64 -28.26
C PRO A 1 -2.10 42.66 -27.95
N GLY A 2 -1.63 43.60 -27.11
CA GLY A 2 -0.23 43.68 -26.69
C GLY A 2 0.22 42.60 -25.69
N ASP A 3 -0.64 42.23 -24.73
CA ASP A 3 -0.25 41.28 -23.67
C ASP A 3 0.16 39.90 -24.21
N LEU A 4 -0.47 39.42 -25.29
CA LEU A 4 -0.10 38.13 -25.91
C LEU A 4 1.30 38.19 -26.57
N ALA A 5 1.65 39.32 -27.17
CA ALA A 5 2.98 39.52 -27.74
C ALA A 5 4.04 39.60 -26.62
N ALA A 6 3.71 40.28 -25.51
CA ALA A 6 4.56 40.32 -24.32
C ALA A 6 4.79 38.91 -23.73
N LEU A 7 3.76 38.06 -23.66
CA LEU A 7 3.91 36.67 -23.20
C LEU A 7 4.86 35.85 -24.08
N THR A 8 4.84 36.08 -25.40
CA THR A 8 5.74 35.40 -26.33
C THR A 8 7.19 35.85 -26.12
N ALA A 9 7.41 37.15 -25.92
CA ALA A 9 8.73 37.68 -25.59
C ALA A 9 9.27 37.12 -24.25
N ILE A 10 8.42 37.10 -23.22
CA ILE A 10 8.75 36.50 -21.90
C ILE A 10 9.10 35.02 -22.05
N GLN A 11 8.34 34.26 -22.84
CA GLN A 11 8.66 32.87 -23.09
C GLN A 11 10.02 32.73 -23.79
N GLY A 12 10.32 33.56 -24.78
CA GLY A 12 11.63 33.58 -25.45
C GLY A 12 12.79 33.84 -24.48
N GLU A 13 12.65 34.80 -23.57
CA GLU A 13 13.64 35.07 -22.52
C GLU A 13 13.84 33.86 -21.60
N ILE A 14 12.75 33.27 -21.09
CA ILE A 14 12.81 32.07 -20.25
C ILE A 14 13.49 30.92 -21.01
N SER A 15 13.12 30.69 -22.27
CA SER A 15 13.67 29.63 -23.10
C SER A 15 15.16 29.79 -23.34
N ARG A 16 15.66 31.01 -23.60
CA ARG A 16 17.11 31.26 -23.71
C ARG A 16 17.85 30.88 -22.44
N VAL A 17 17.34 31.29 -21.27
CA VAL A 17 17.95 30.94 -19.98
C VAL A 17 17.91 29.42 -19.76
N LEU A 18 16.77 28.77 -19.96
CA LEU A 18 16.64 27.33 -19.76
C LEU A 18 17.51 26.52 -20.72
N LEU A 19 17.66 26.95 -21.97
CA LEU A 19 18.57 26.31 -22.93
C LEU A 19 20.04 26.52 -22.55
N GLN A 20 20.42 27.73 -22.15
CA GLN A 20 21.80 28.03 -21.74
C GLN A 20 22.25 27.13 -20.58
N TYR A 21 21.43 27.03 -19.54
CA TYR A 21 21.81 26.37 -18.28
C TYR A 21 21.34 24.91 -18.17
N HIS A 22 20.30 24.51 -18.90
CA HIS A 22 19.73 23.16 -18.83
C HIS A 22 19.65 22.44 -20.18
N ARG A 23 20.19 23.03 -21.25
CA ARG A 23 20.28 22.54 -22.65
C ARG A 23 18.95 22.29 -23.36
N GLY A 24 18.04 21.59 -22.72
CA GLY A 24 16.75 21.16 -23.28
C GLY A 24 16.00 20.21 -22.34
N ALA A 25 16.58 19.89 -21.17
CA ALA A 25 15.94 19.09 -20.15
C ALA A 25 14.68 19.78 -19.58
N LEU A 26 14.64 21.12 -19.57
CA LEU A 26 13.51 21.90 -19.07
C LEU A 26 12.99 22.86 -20.15
N TYR A 27 11.67 23.02 -20.23
CA TYR A 27 10.99 23.94 -21.14
C TYR A 27 9.70 24.45 -20.49
N VAL A 28 9.38 25.72 -20.70
CA VAL A 28 8.15 26.35 -20.22
C VAL A 28 7.35 26.83 -21.42
N ALA A 29 6.17 26.24 -21.63
CA ALA A 29 5.22 26.71 -22.63
C ALA A 29 4.26 27.73 -22.01
N VAL A 30 4.16 28.91 -22.61
CA VAL A 30 3.25 29.97 -22.20
C VAL A 30 2.22 30.18 -23.30
N ALA A 31 0.94 30.22 -22.93
CA ALA A 31 -0.14 30.50 -23.86
C ALA A 31 -1.16 31.41 -23.20
N GLY A 32 -1.81 32.25 -24.01
CA GLY A 32 -2.85 33.16 -23.55
C GLY A 32 -4.09 33.12 -24.44
N LEU A 33 -5.22 33.43 -23.83
CA LEU A 33 -6.51 33.58 -24.51
C LEU A 33 -7.21 34.84 -23.96
N PRO A 34 -7.65 35.77 -24.83
CA PRO A 34 -8.44 36.90 -24.37
C PRO A 34 -9.81 36.41 -23.89
N LEU A 35 -10.24 36.89 -22.73
CA LEU A 35 -11.55 36.63 -22.16
C LEU A 35 -12.41 37.89 -22.23
N ARG A 36 -13.71 37.70 -22.44
CA ARG A 36 -14.75 38.72 -22.32
C ARG A 36 -15.46 38.54 -20.99
N GLY A 37 -16.07 39.60 -20.47
CA GLY A 37 -16.84 39.53 -19.21
C GLY A 37 -17.90 38.42 -19.22
N MET A 38 -18.54 38.18 -20.37
CA MET A 38 -19.53 37.12 -20.53
C MET A 38 -18.96 35.70 -20.42
N ASP A 39 -17.66 35.50 -20.64
CA ASP A 39 -17.03 34.18 -20.57
C ASP A 39 -16.94 33.67 -19.12
N PHE A 40 -17.16 34.53 -18.11
CA PHE A 40 -17.16 34.15 -16.69
C PHE A 40 -18.49 33.58 -16.18
N PHE A 41 -19.54 33.56 -17.01
CA PHE A 41 -20.89 33.19 -16.62
C PHE A 41 -21.42 32.03 -17.48
N GLU A 42 -22.47 31.36 -16.99
CA GLU A 42 -23.23 30.32 -17.72
C GLU A 42 -22.33 29.20 -18.26
N GLY A 43 -21.30 28.79 -17.52
CA GLY A 43 -20.40 27.72 -17.91
C GLY A 43 -19.44 28.04 -19.08
N ARG A 44 -19.49 29.25 -19.65
CA ARG A 44 -18.68 29.61 -20.85
C ARG A 44 -17.17 29.58 -20.59
N ILE A 45 -16.76 29.69 -19.33
CA ILE A 45 -15.35 29.65 -18.92
C ILE A 45 -14.71 28.30 -19.26
N SER A 46 -15.49 27.21 -19.18
CA SER A 46 -15.04 25.86 -19.51
C SER A 46 -14.65 25.72 -20.99
N ALA A 47 -15.42 26.33 -21.90
CA ALA A 47 -15.09 26.36 -23.32
C ALA A 47 -13.84 27.22 -23.60
N ALA A 48 -13.65 28.31 -22.86
CA ALA A 48 -12.44 29.12 -22.95
C ALA A 48 -11.20 28.36 -22.43
N TRP A 49 -11.35 27.60 -21.34
CA TRP A 49 -10.31 26.73 -20.81
C TRP A 49 -9.89 25.65 -21.80
N GLY A 50 -10.85 25.01 -22.47
CA GLY A 50 -10.57 24.04 -23.54
C GLY A 50 -9.73 24.62 -24.67
N ARG A 51 -10.10 25.80 -25.18
CA ARG A 51 -9.33 26.51 -26.23
C ARG A 51 -7.92 26.91 -25.77
N LEU A 52 -7.77 27.34 -24.52
CA LEU A 52 -6.46 27.66 -23.95
C LEU A 52 -5.59 26.40 -23.85
N HIS A 53 -6.16 25.28 -23.42
CA HIS A 53 -5.48 23.99 -23.35
C HIS A 53 -4.98 23.55 -24.74
N GLU A 54 -5.82 23.63 -25.78
CA GLU A 54 -5.42 23.32 -27.16
C GLU A 54 -4.22 24.17 -27.64
N ARG A 55 -4.25 25.49 -27.38
CA ARG A 55 -3.13 26.38 -27.70
C ARG A 55 -1.85 26.00 -26.96
N LEU A 56 -1.97 25.65 -25.68
CA LEU A 56 -0.85 25.20 -24.87
C LEU A 56 -0.26 23.88 -25.40
N GLN A 57 -1.10 22.93 -25.84
CA GLN A 57 -0.63 21.69 -26.46
C GLN A 57 0.12 21.96 -27.78
N GLN A 58 -0.36 22.90 -28.60
CA GLN A 58 0.36 23.31 -29.82
C GLN A 58 1.74 23.91 -29.49
N ALA A 59 1.83 24.75 -28.44
CA ALA A 59 3.11 25.30 -27.97
C ALA A 59 4.06 24.22 -27.42
N LYS A 60 3.52 23.17 -26.77
CA LYS A 60 4.30 22.01 -26.32
C LYS A 60 4.83 21.16 -27.46
N LEU A 61 4.08 21.02 -28.56
CA LEU A 61 4.52 20.31 -29.76
C LEU A 61 5.64 21.05 -30.52
N ARG A 62 5.77 22.36 -30.31
CA ARG A 62 6.78 23.23 -30.93
C ARG A 62 7.74 23.79 -29.89
N ARG A 63 8.40 22.90 -29.14
CA ARG A 63 9.36 23.30 -28.08
C ARG A 63 10.42 24.23 -28.67
N PHE A 64 10.62 25.39 -28.04
CA PHE A 64 11.59 26.41 -28.45
C PHE A 64 11.31 27.06 -29.82
N GLY A 65 10.09 26.93 -30.36
CA GLY A 65 9.71 27.53 -31.64
C GLY A 65 9.57 29.06 -31.61
N GLU A 66 9.64 29.67 -30.43
CA GLU A 66 9.63 31.10 -30.18
C GLU A 66 11.01 31.78 -30.30
N LEU A 67 12.07 31.01 -30.54
CA LEU A 67 13.42 31.53 -30.71
C LEU A 67 13.66 32.12 -32.10
N GLU A 68 14.62 33.03 -32.20
CA GLU A 68 15.03 33.59 -33.48
C GLU A 68 15.75 32.53 -34.34
N PRO A 69 15.68 32.61 -35.69
CA PRO A 69 16.28 31.60 -36.56
C PRO A 69 17.77 31.31 -36.30
N ALA A 70 18.55 32.33 -35.93
CA ALA A 70 19.97 32.19 -35.62
C ALA A 70 20.21 31.42 -34.30
N GLU A 71 19.35 31.60 -33.30
CA GLU A 71 19.40 30.88 -32.02
C GLU A 71 18.93 29.44 -32.22
N MET A 72 17.86 29.26 -32.99
CA MET A 72 17.33 27.96 -33.34
C MET A 72 18.34 27.12 -34.13
N ALA A 73 19.16 27.73 -34.99
CA ALA A 73 20.24 27.04 -35.69
C ALA A 73 21.28 26.41 -34.74
N GLN A 74 21.55 27.03 -33.58
CA GLN A 74 22.47 26.48 -32.58
C GLN A 74 21.97 25.16 -31.99
N LEU A 75 20.65 24.96 -31.87
CA LEU A 75 20.05 23.73 -31.34
C LEU A 75 20.32 22.50 -32.22
N PHE A 76 20.55 22.73 -33.51
CA PHE A 76 20.83 21.68 -34.50
C PHE A 76 22.32 21.55 -34.81
N ALA A 77 23.18 22.36 -34.18
CA ALA A 77 24.62 22.23 -34.28
C ALA A 77 25.13 21.16 -33.32
N PRO A 78 26.22 20.43 -33.65
CA PRO A 78 26.90 19.57 -32.70
C PRO A 78 27.53 20.43 -31.59
N LEU A 79 27.12 20.20 -30.34
CA LEU A 79 27.56 20.98 -29.18
C LEU A 79 28.70 20.32 -28.39
N ASP A 80 28.68 18.99 -28.32
CA ASP A 80 29.58 18.19 -27.50
C ASP A 80 30.54 17.36 -28.38
N HIS A 81 31.59 16.80 -27.78
CA HIS A 81 32.55 15.96 -28.52
C HIS A 81 31.91 14.63 -28.96
N GLY A 82 30.96 14.12 -28.19
CA GLY A 82 30.23 12.90 -28.49
C GLY A 82 31.06 11.66 -28.19
N GLY A 83 31.06 11.23 -26.92
CA GLY A 83 31.71 10.00 -26.48
C GLY A 83 33.00 10.23 -25.68
N ASN A 84 33.20 11.43 -25.12
CA ASN A 84 34.29 11.66 -24.18
C ASN A 84 33.91 11.14 -22.78
N GLU A 85 34.26 9.88 -22.50
CA GLU A 85 33.92 9.23 -21.22
C GLU A 85 34.45 9.96 -19.97
N GLU A 86 35.59 10.66 -20.09
CA GLU A 86 36.20 11.40 -18.98
C GLU A 86 35.40 12.65 -18.62
N GLN A 87 34.87 13.34 -19.64
CA GLN A 87 34.06 14.54 -19.49
C GLN A 87 32.56 14.24 -19.36
N GLN A 88 32.14 13.00 -19.55
CA GLN A 88 30.75 12.60 -19.37
C GLN A 88 30.39 12.43 -17.89
N CYS A 89 29.32 13.11 -17.47
CA CYS A 89 28.71 12.91 -16.18
C CYS A 89 27.97 11.56 -16.15
N GLN A 90 28.31 10.68 -15.20
CA GLN A 90 27.65 9.38 -15.03
C GLN A 90 26.23 9.49 -14.45
N VAL A 91 25.81 10.67 -14.00
CA VAL A 91 24.47 10.92 -13.45
C VAL A 91 23.49 11.40 -14.51
N CYS A 92 23.83 12.47 -15.25
CA CYS A 92 22.94 13.05 -16.26
C CYS A 92 23.29 12.68 -17.71
N GLY A 93 24.45 12.06 -17.95
CA GLY A 93 24.93 11.69 -19.28
C GLY A 93 25.50 12.83 -20.12
N LEU A 94 25.43 14.09 -19.64
CA LEU A 94 25.96 15.25 -20.35
C LEU A 94 27.48 15.37 -20.21
N GLU A 95 28.13 15.86 -21.26
CA GLU A 95 29.54 16.24 -21.22
C GLU A 95 29.73 17.61 -20.54
N HIS A 96 30.73 17.74 -19.68
CA HIS A 96 31.09 19.00 -19.03
C HIS A 96 32.59 19.02 -18.69
N PRO A 97 33.34 20.13 -18.96
CA PRO A 97 34.78 20.19 -18.70
C PRO A 97 35.15 20.01 -17.23
N ASP A 98 34.34 20.53 -16.30
CA ASP A 98 34.51 20.36 -14.85
C ASP A 98 33.82 19.11 -14.26
N VAL A 99 33.71 18.02 -15.02
CA VAL A 99 33.36 16.72 -14.44
C VAL A 99 34.46 16.29 -13.46
N ARG A 100 34.07 15.85 -12.27
CA ARG A 100 35.00 15.36 -11.24
C ARG A 100 34.52 14.03 -10.70
N ALA A 101 35.47 13.14 -10.44
CA ALA A 101 35.23 11.84 -9.83
C ALA A 101 35.18 11.99 -8.30
N GLU A 102 34.08 11.57 -7.69
CA GLU A 102 33.83 11.73 -6.25
C GLU A 102 33.43 10.39 -5.63
N ARG A 103 33.87 10.14 -4.38
CA ARG A 103 33.55 8.92 -3.64
C ARG A 103 32.61 9.24 -2.49
N ALA A 104 31.56 8.43 -2.34
CA ALA A 104 30.62 8.53 -1.22
C ALA A 104 31.15 7.92 0.10
N GLY A 105 32.30 7.24 0.05
CA GLY A 105 32.98 6.61 1.19
C GLY A 105 34.35 6.06 0.81
N ALA A 106 35.12 5.58 1.79
CA ALA A 106 36.49 5.07 1.55
C ALA A 106 36.52 3.90 0.55
N ASP A 107 35.50 3.04 0.61
CA ASP A 107 35.38 1.80 -0.18
C ASP A 107 34.44 1.94 -1.39
N ALA A 108 33.85 3.11 -1.63
CA ALA A 108 32.89 3.32 -2.73
C ALA A 108 33.60 3.59 -4.06
N GLU A 109 33.05 3.07 -5.16
CA GLU A 109 33.52 3.40 -6.51
C GLU A 109 33.33 4.90 -6.79
N PRO A 110 34.31 5.55 -7.43
CA PRO A 110 34.20 6.96 -7.76
C PRO A 110 33.17 7.20 -8.86
N VAL A 111 32.24 8.13 -8.63
CA VAL A 111 31.23 8.54 -9.61
C VAL A 111 31.62 9.89 -10.19
N ARG A 112 31.67 10.00 -11.51
CA ARG A 112 31.94 11.24 -12.24
C ARG A 112 30.69 12.10 -12.31
N LYS A 113 30.74 13.27 -11.67
CA LYS A 113 29.61 14.23 -11.59
C LYS A 113 29.98 15.57 -12.22
N CYS A 114 29.05 16.18 -12.95
CA CYS A 114 29.17 17.56 -13.42
C CYS A 114 28.73 18.57 -12.32
N PRO A 115 29.07 19.87 -12.46
CA PRO A 115 28.67 20.89 -11.49
C PRO A 115 27.16 20.98 -11.24
N ALA A 116 26.35 20.82 -12.29
CA ALA A 116 24.90 20.87 -12.17
C ALA A 116 24.35 19.74 -11.29
N CYS A 117 24.78 18.49 -11.50
CA CYS A 117 24.35 17.35 -10.68
C CYS A 117 24.75 17.51 -9.21
N ARG A 118 25.95 18.03 -8.93
CA ARG A 118 26.37 18.35 -7.56
C ARG A 118 25.51 19.41 -6.91
N ALA A 119 25.24 20.49 -7.63
CA ALA A 119 24.39 21.56 -7.13
C ALA A 119 22.95 21.10 -6.83
N PHE A 120 22.45 20.08 -7.54
CA PHE A 120 21.16 19.44 -7.23
C PHE A 120 21.24 18.48 -6.04
N GLU A 121 22.35 17.76 -5.85
CA GLU A 121 22.59 16.94 -4.67
C GLU A 121 22.66 17.79 -3.40
N ASP A 122 23.40 18.90 -3.42
CA ASP A 122 23.46 19.90 -2.35
C ASP A 122 22.08 20.50 -2.05
N LEU A 123 21.30 20.79 -3.10
CA LEU A 123 19.93 21.27 -2.95
C LEU A 123 19.04 20.21 -2.29
N GLY A 124 19.16 18.95 -2.70
CA GLY A 124 18.46 17.83 -2.09
C GLY A 124 18.81 17.66 -0.62
N ASP A 125 20.08 17.79 -0.24
CA ASP A 125 20.53 17.78 1.16
C ASP A 125 19.89 18.93 1.97
N ALA A 126 19.86 20.14 1.41
CA ALA A 126 19.28 21.31 2.07
C ALA A 126 17.75 21.22 2.23
N LEU A 127 17.02 20.74 1.21
CA LEU A 127 15.56 20.66 1.21
C LEU A 127 15.01 19.75 2.30
N ARG A 128 15.74 18.71 2.72
CA ARG A 128 15.27 17.76 3.74
C ARG A 128 15.07 18.38 5.12
N ARG A 129 15.85 19.42 5.43
CA ARG A 129 15.76 20.16 6.71
C ARG A 129 15.07 21.50 6.56
N ALA A 130 14.80 21.92 5.32
CA ALA A 130 14.22 23.21 5.04
C ALA A 130 12.78 23.29 5.57
N ARG A 131 12.54 24.33 6.35
CA ARG A 131 11.23 24.73 6.86
C ARG A 131 10.74 26.03 6.20
N TRP A 132 11.66 26.80 5.62
CA TRP A 132 11.36 28.00 4.85
C TRP A 132 12.11 28.04 3.51
N LEU A 133 11.46 28.60 2.50
CA LEU A 133 12.01 28.94 1.20
C LEU A 133 11.86 30.45 0.98
N GLN A 134 12.97 31.15 0.74
CA GLN A 134 12.95 32.57 0.42
C GLN A 134 13.37 32.82 -1.02
N TRP A 135 12.52 33.52 -1.76
CA TRP A 135 12.83 34.12 -3.06
C TRP A 135 13.18 35.58 -2.85
N ARG A 136 14.29 36.04 -3.40
CA ARG A 136 14.66 37.46 -3.40
C ARG A 136 14.87 37.95 -4.82
N GLU A 137 14.28 39.09 -5.13
CA GLU A 137 14.52 39.81 -6.36
C GLU A 137 15.98 40.31 -6.36
N GLY A 138 16.73 39.95 -7.38
CA GLY A 138 18.09 40.43 -7.63
C GLY A 138 18.12 41.45 -8.76
N LYS A 139 19.29 42.04 -9.02
CA LYS A 139 19.52 42.68 -10.32
C LYS A 139 19.71 41.57 -11.34
N ALA A 140 18.83 41.47 -12.34
CA ALA A 140 19.04 40.57 -13.48
C ALA A 140 20.43 40.83 -14.06
N THR A 141 21.27 39.80 -14.12
CA THR A 141 22.67 39.93 -14.57
C THR A 141 22.77 40.28 -16.06
N ALA A 142 21.72 40.03 -16.84
CA ALA A 142 21.59 40.53 -18.21
C ALA A 142 20.11 40.76 -18.56
N PRO A 143 19.70 41.95 -19.00
CA PRO A 143 18.33 42.19 -19.47
C PRO A 143 17.99 41.49 -20.81
N THR A 144 18.98 40.87 -21.47
CA THR A 144 18.79 39.97 -22.62
C THR A 144 19.98 39.02 -22.69
N LEU A 145 19.84 37.85 -22.10
CA LEU A 145 20.83 36.77 -22.27
C LEU A 145 20.89 36.41 -23.76
N THR A 146 22.07 36.50 -24.38
CA THR A 146 22.29 35.99 -25.73
C THR A 146 22.61 34.51 -25.62
N LEU A 147 21.87 33.66 -26.34
CA LEU A 147 22.08 32.23 -26.29
C LEU A 147 23.44 31.86 -26.90
N ASP A 148 24.27 31.16 -26.12
CA ASP A 148 25.53 30.58 -26.57
C ASP A 148 25.65 29.14 -26.05
N LEU A 149 25.24 28.19 -26.88
CA LEU A 149 25.28 26.77 -26.52
C LEU A 149 26.71 26.19 -26.55
N THR A 150 27.71 26.93 -27.05
CA THR A 150 29.13 26.48 -26.97
C THR A 150 29.68 26.58 -25.55
N THR A 151 29.11 27.46 -24.73
CA THR A 151 29.41 27.52 -23.30
C THR A 151 28.76 26.33 -22.58
N PRO A 152 29.48 25.62 -21.68
CA PRO A 152 28.93 24.50 -20.90
C PRO A 152 27.69 24.89 -20.07
N PRO A 153 26.79 23.93 -19.76
CA PRO A 153 25.62 24.22 -18.94
C PRO A 153 26.03 24.52 -17.50
N GLY A 154 25.48 25.61 -16.94
CA GLY A 154 25.74 26.02 -15.56
C GLY A 154 24.83 25.37 -14.51
N VAL A 155 24.79 25.95 -13.31
CA VAL A 155 24.01 25.41 -12.17
C VAL A 155 22.65 26.10 -12.02
N TRP A 156 21.72 25.48 -11.29
CA TRP A 156 20.36 26.02 -11.10
C TRP A 156 20.33 27.42 -10.48
N ARG A 157 21.31 27.78 -9.64
CA ARG A 157 21.42 29.12 -9.03
C ARG A 157 21.71 30.20 -10.06
N GLU A 158 22.52 29.88 -11.06
CA GLU A 158 22.88 30.80 -12.15
C GLU A 158 21.68 31.01 -13.08
N ALA A 159 20.93 29.95 -13.38
CA ALA A 159 19.67 30.04 -14.12
C ALA A 159 18.66 30.96 -13.42
N LEU A 160 18.49 30.82 -12.10
CA LEU A 160 17.63 31.74 -11.33
C LEU A 160 18.15 33.17 -11.34
N ALA A 161 19.46 33.36 -11.16
CA ALA A 161 20.07 34.69 -11.17
C ALA A 161 19.90 35.39 -12.53
N ALA A 162 20.01 34.64 -13.62
CA ALA A 162 19.74 35.11 -14.98
C ALA A 162 18.27 35.54 -15.16
N LEU A 163 17.33 34.89 -14.46
CA LEU A 163 15.93 35.31 -14.38
C LEU A 163 15.68 36.46 -13.38
N GLY A 164 16.72 36.99 -12.73
CA GLY A 164 16.61 38.06 -11.73
C GLY A 164 16.19 37.60 -10.34
N TRP A 165 16.33 36.31 -10.02
CA TRP A 165 15.92 35.75 -8.73
C TRP A 165 17.05 35.01 -8.03
N THR A 166 16.99 34.99 -6.70
CA THR A 166 17.82 34.11 -5.88
C THR A 166 16.91 33.35 -4.92
N ALA A 167 17.26 32.08 -4.64
CA ALA A 167 16.53 31.24 -3.70
C ALA A 167 17.44 30.74 -2.57
N SER A 168 16.91 30.79 -1.35
CA SER A 168 17.56 30.33 -0.13
C SER A 168 16.61 29.46 0.68
N LEU A 169 17.15 28.40 1.28
CA LEU A 169 16.43 27.48 2.16
C LEU A 169 16.91 27.65 3.59
N PHE A 170 16.00 27.56 4.55
CA PHE A 170 16.31 27.71 5.97
C PHE A 170 15.63 26.63 6.80
N ASP A 171 16.36 26.07 7.76
CA ASP A 171 15.90 25.14 8.80
C ASP A 171 15.45 25.88 10.08
N GLU A 172 16.00 27.06 10.33
CA GLU A 172 15.59 28.02 11.36
C GLU A 172 14.97 29.29 10.75
N ALA A 173 14.14 29.98 11.53
CA ALA A 173 13.42 31.15 11.05
C ALA A 173 14.42 32.24 10.58
N PRO A 174 14.37 32.67 9.29
CA PRO A 174 15.34 33.61 8.79
C PRO A 174 15.15 34.99 9.43
N ASN A 175 16.26 35.67 9.73
CA ASN A 175 16.21 37.02 10.27
C ASN A 175 15.68 37.98 9.20
N THR A 176 14.45 38.46 9.35
CA THR A 176 13.79 39.39 8.43
C THR A 176 14.25 40.84 8.68
N LYS A 177 15.56 41.09 8.60
CA LYS A 177 16.05 42.48 8.59
C LYS A 177 15.51 43.18 7.33
N PRO A 178 15.12 44.46 7.42
CA PRO A 178 14.63 45.19 6.26
C PRO A 178 15.70 45.21 5.16
N THR A 179 15.39 44.61 4.00
CA THR A 179 16.23 44.68 2.80
C THR A 179 15.56 45.60 1.77
N PRO A 180 16.34 46.33 0.96
CA PRO A 180 15.78 47.16 -0.11
C PRO A 180 15.17 46.33 -1.26
N ALA A 181 15.59 45.07 -1.42
CA ALA A 181 15.07 44.15 -2.43
C ALA A 181 13.76 43.49 -1.99
N ARG A 182 12.83 43.32 -2.95
CA ARG A 182 11.59 42.57 -2.72
C ARG A 182 11.90 41.10 -2.48
N SER A 183 11.18 40.49 -1.55
CA SER A 183 11.31 39.06 -1.29
C SER A 183 9.98 38.39 -0.96
N VAL A 184 9.92 37.08 -1.18
CA VAL A 184 8.82 36.22 -0.79
C VAL A 184 9.37 35.12 0.09
N LEU A 185 8.86 35.03 1.33
CA LEU A 185 9.24 34.01 2.29
C LEU A 185 8.08 33.01 2.46
N LEU A 186 8.33 31.77 2.05
CA LEU A 186 7.35 30.69 2.04
C LEU A 186 7.65 29.69 3.14
N ALA A 187 6.68 29.41 4.01
CA ALA A 187 6.74 28.29 4.93
C ALA A 187 6.46 26.97 4.21
N LEU A 188 7.23 25.94 4.54
CA LEU A 188 7.13 24.59 3.97
C LEU A 188 6.35 23.63 4.89
N ASP A 189 6.18 23.99 6.16
CA ASP A 189 5.33 23.31 7.14
C ASP A 189 4.44 24.30 7.92
N ASP A 190 3.46 23.78 8.65
CA ASP A 190 2.42 24.60 9.30
C ASP A 190 2.93 25.31 10.57
N ASP A 191 3.85 24.68 11.29
CA ASP A 191 4.53 25.30 12.44
C ASP A 191 5.38 26.49 11.97
N ALA A 192 6.08 26.35 10.85
CA ALA A 192 6.85 27.40 10.21
C ALA A 192 5.94 28.56 9.79
N LEU A 193 4.76 28.26 9.22
CA LEU A 193 3.77 29.27 8.85
C LEU A 193 3.28 30.07 10.07
N ALA A 194 3.01 29.41 11.19
CA ALA A 194 2.53 30.05 12.42
C ALA A 194 3.51 31.10 12.98
N THR A 195 4.80 30.95 12.68
CA THR A 195 5.85 31.89 13.13
C THR A 195 6.12 33.04 12.15
N LEU A 196 5.62 32.97 10.92
CA LEU A 196 5.90 33.97 9.90
C LEU A 196 5.21 35.31 10.20
N LYS A 197 5.96 36.39 10.04
CA LYS A 197 5.45 37.76 10.12
C LYS A 197 5.83 38.53 8.87
N PRO A 198 4.89 39.26 8.23
CA PRO A 198 5.21 40.10 7.09
C PRO A 198 6.13 41.25 7.54
N ALA A 199 6.99 41.69 6.63
CA ALA A 199 7.89 42.82 6.86
C ALA A 199 7.89 43.74 5.63
N ALA A 200 8.47 44.94 5.77
CA ALA A 200 8.64 45.83 4.63
C ALA A 200 9.42 45.12 3.50
N GLN A 201 8.89 45.17 2.27
CA GLN A 201 9.42 44.48 1.09
C GLN A 201 9.49 42.95 1.17
N THR A 202 8.86 42.31 2.17
CA THR A 202 8.84 40.85 2.31
C THR A 202 7.40 40.34 2.40
N ALA A 203 6.91 39.73 1.32
CA ALA A 203 5.68 38.97 1.34
C ALA A 203 5.92 37.62 2.03
N ILE A 204 4.91 37.13 2.75
CA ILE A 204 4.94 35.80 3.36
C ILE A 204 3.85 34.91 2.79
N GLY A 205 4.05 33.60 2.81
CA GLY A 205 3.04 32.65 2.36
C GLY A 205 3.33 31.21 2.77
N ARG A 206 2.44 30.31 2.37
CA ARG A 206 2.58 28.86 2.54
C ARG A 206 2.85 28.23 1.17
N ARG A 207 3.86 27.36 1.09
CA ARG A 207 4.10 26.52 -0.09
C ARG A 207 3.95 25.07 0.33
N LEU A 208 2.87 24.44 -0.11
CA LEU A 208 2.66 23.00 0.08
C LEU A 208 3.76 22.23 -0.67
N LEU A 209 4.33 21.24 0.01
CA LEU A 209 5.39 20.39 -0.49
C LEU A 209 5.37 19.07 0.26
N VAL A 210 5.24 17.97 -0.47
CA VAL A 210 5.40 16.63 0.08
C VAL A 210 6.89 16.32 0.20
N ASN A 211 7.42 16.43 1.42
CA ASN A 211 8.85 16.22 1.72
C ASN A 211 9.09 14.96 2.57
N THR A 212 8.35 13.88 2.32
CA THR A 212 8.53 12.61 3.02
C THR A 212 9.86 11.99 2.63
N THR A 213 10.87 12.11 3.51
CA THR A 213 12.22 11.60 3.25
C THR A 213 12.62 10.57 4.32
N PRO A 214 13.06 9.36 3.92
CA PRO A 214 13.48 8.34 4.88
C PRO A 214 14.91 8.65 5.34
N ILE A 215 15.05 9.13 6.57
CA ILE A 215 16.35 9.43 7.18
C ILE A 215 16.84 8.21 7.96
N LEU A 216 18.12 7.87 7.82
CA LEU A 216 18.80 6.82 8.57
C LEU A 216 19.13 7.31 9.98
N THR A 217 18.50 6.73 11.00
CA THR A 217 18.78 7.11 12.39
C THR A 217 20.05 6.45 12.93
N PHE A 218 20.55 6.95 14.07
CA PHE A 218 21.73 6.38 14.74
C PHE A 218 21.50 4.92 15.16
N ASP A 219 20.37 4.65 15.82
CA ASP A 219 20.00 3.31 16.29
C ASP A 219 19.80 2.34 15.12
N GLU A 220 19.15 2.78 14.04
CA GLU A 220 18.99 1.98 12.82
C GLU A 220 20.33 1.62 12.21
N ARG A 221 21.25 2.59 12.13
CA ARG A 221 22.57 2.36 11.57
C ARG A 221 23.36 1.34 12.38
N GLN A 222 23.32 1.40 13.72
CA GLN A 222 23.96 0.39 14.56
C GLN A 222 23.34 -1.00 14.36
N ALA A 223 22.01 -1.08 14.31
CA ALA A 223 21.32 -2.34 14.09
C ALA A 223 21.70 -2.97 12.73
N LEU A 224 21.72 -2.18 11.65
CA LEU A 224 22.12 -2.64 10.32
C LEU A 224 23.59 -3.08 10.26
N GLN A 225 24.48 -2.43 11.01
CA GLN A 225 25.89 -2.86 11.09
C GLN A 225 26.03 -4.23 11.79
N ALA A 226 25.20 -4.50 12.80
CA ALA A 226 25.18 -5.75 13.54
C ALA A 226 24.44 -6.89 12.79
N ASP A 227 23.50 -6.56 11.90
CA ASP A 227 22.71 -7.52 11.14
C ASP A 227 23.55 -8.21 10.05
N ARG A 228 23.84 -9.50 10.27
CA ARG A 228 24.61 -10.32 9.32
C ARG A 228 23.85 -10.65 8.04
N SER A 229 22.53 -10.50 8.04
CA SER A 229 21.69 -10.73 6.86
C SER A 229 21.69 -9.54 5.89
N PHE A 230 22.17 -8.37 6.32
CA PHE A 230 22.40 -7.22 5.45
C PHE A 230 23.79 -7.34 4.78
N PRO A 231 23.91 -7.20 3.44
CA PRO A 231 25.14 -7.45 2.72
C PRO A 231 26.35 -6.69 3.29
N GLU A 232 27.52 -7.34 3.32
CA GLU A 232 28.72 -6.77 3.95
C GLU A 232 29.25 -5.53 3.20
N ASP A 233 29.18 -5.54 1.87
CA ASP A 233 29.52 -4.40 1.01
C ASP A 233 28.64 -3.18 1.34
N GLU A 234 27.34 -3.39 1.50
CA GLU A 234 26.37 -2.35 1.87
C GLU A 234 26.60 -1.85 3.30
N ARG A 235 26.89 -2.74 4.26
CA ARG A 235 27.20 -2.36 5.66
C ARG A 235 28.39 -1.42 5.78
N ARG A 236 29.44 -1.64 4.98
CA ARG A 236 30.64 -0.78 4.96
C ARG A 236 30.36 0.58 4.34
N GLN A 237 29.38 0.67 3.45
CA GLN A 237 29.01 1.87 2.71
C GLN A 237 27.84 2.66 3.33
N LEU A 238 27.33 2.24 4.49
CA LEU A 238 26.26 2.94 5.18
C LEU A 238 26.64 4.40 5.46
N PRO A 239 25.83 5.38 5.03
CA PRO A 239 26.12 6.78 5.26
C PRO A 239 26.05 7.12 6.76
N PRO A 240 26.55 8.30 7.16
CA PRO A 240 26.33 8.82 8.51
C PRO A 240 24.83 8.84 8.88
N SER A 241 24.53 8.68 10.16
CA SER A 241 23.19 8.94 10.69
C SER A 241 22.81 10.40 10.41
N ASP A 242 21.55 10.67 10.06
CA ASP A 242 21.00 11.94 9.54
C ASP A 242 20.93 12.07 8.01
N ARG A 243 21.52 11.11 7.27
CA ARG A 243 21.43 11.06 5.81
C ARG A 243 20.24 10.25 5.33
N VAL A 244 19.87 10.44 4.06
CA VAL A 244 18.82 9.64 3.41
C VAL A 244 19.24 8.19 3.39
N LYS A 245 18.29 7.30 3.69
CA LYS A 245 18.50 5.86 3.58
C LYS A 245 18.86 5.50 2.14
N PRO A 246 19.96 4.77 1.91
CA PRO A 246 20.21 4.15 0.61
C PRO A 246 19.05 3.22 0.24
N PHE A 247 18.82 3.04 -1.06
CA PHE A 247 17.78 2.13 -1.53
C PHE A 247 17.99 0.68 -1.07
N SER A 248 19.24 0.24 -0.92
CA SER A 248 19.56 -1.08 -0.36
C SER A 248 19.03 -1.26 1.07
N VAL A 249 18.99 -0.19 1.88
CA VAL A 249 18.41 -0.22 3.22
C VAL A 249 16.88 -0.33 3.15
N LEU A 250 16.23 0.44 2.28
CA LEU A 250 14.76 0.36 2.11
C LEU A 250 14.33 -1.02 1.57
N GLU A 251 15.10 -1.59 0.65
CA GLU A 251 14.91 -2.95 0.15
C GLU A 251 15.04 -3.97 1.28
N HIS A 252 16.09 -3.87 2.09
CA HIS A 252 16.33 -4.78 3.23
C HIS A 252 15.23 -4.70 4.28
N GLN A 253 14.69 -3.50 4.52
CA GLN A 253 13.59 -3.27 5.45
C GLN A 253 12.25 -3.82 4.94
N SER A 254 12.15 -4.37 3.72
CA SER A 254 10.89 -4.86 3.16
C SER A 254 10.37 -6.12 3.84
N ARG A 255 9.03 -6.28 3.93
CA ARG A 255 8.41 -7.51 4.44
C ARG A 255 8.42 -8.60 3.36
N GLY A 256 8.81 -9.81 3.75
CA GLY A 256 8.83 -10.95 2.83
C GLY A 256 9.96 -10.83 1.81
N ILE A 257 9.63 -10.68 0.53
CA ILE A 257 10.66 -10.50 -0.50
C ILE A 257 11.37 -9.15 -0.31
N ARG A 258 12.70 -9.14 -0.42
CA ARG A 258 13.53 -7.93 -0.36
C ARG A 258 13.48 -7.24 -1.71
N ARG A 259 12.60 -6.26 -1.87
CA ARG A 259 12.43 -5.45 -3.09
C ARG A 259 12.03 -4.02 -2.74
N LEU A 260 12.46 -3.07 -3.55
CA LEU A 260 11.86 -1.74 -3.55
C LEU A 260 10.52 -1.77 -4.27
N GLY A 261 9.56 -1.01 -3.76
CA GLY A 261 8.39 -0.59 -4.51
C GLY A 261 8.64 0.78 -5.14
N VAL A 262 8.21 0.94 -6.38
CA VAL A 262 8.19 2.23 -7.09
C VAL A 262 6.78 2.48 -7.55
N LEU A 263 6.14 3.49 -6.97
CA LEU A 263 4.75 3.86 -7.20
C LEU A 263 4.66 5.09 -8.07
N ARG A 264 3.76 5.04 -9.05
CA ARG A 264 3.27 6.19 -9.80
C ARG A 264 1.75 6.18 -9.78
N MET A 265 1.11 7.31 -9.49
CA MET A 265 -0.35 7.44 -9.55
C MET A 265 -0.74 8.78 -10.15
N ASP A 266 -1.92 8.82 -10.78
CA ASP A 266 -2.44 9.99 -11.47
C ASP A 266 -3.98 10.03 -11.40
N VAL A 267 -4.55 11.21 -11.21
CA VAL A 267 -6.00 11.41 -11.19
C VAL A 267 -6.60 11.17 -12.57
N ASP A 268 -7.59 10.31 -12.62
CA ASP A 268 -8.24 9.95 -13.86
C ASP A 268 -9.13 11.08 -14.40
N ASN A 269 -8.92 11.39 -15.68
CA ASN A 269 -9.79 12.30 -16.45
C ASN A 269 -9.83 13.73 -15.91
N LEU A 270 -8.82 14.17 -15.16
CA LEU A 270 -8.81 15.50 -14.55
C LEU A 270 -8.97 16.62 -15.58
N GLY A 271 -8.32 16.50 -16.75
CA GLY A 271 -8.52 17.45 -17.85
C GLY A 271 -9.98 17.57 -18.30
N LYS A 272 -10.73 16.45 -18.37
CA LYS A 272 -12.16 16.46 -18.69
C LYS A 272 -12.99 17.06 -17.57
N LEU A 273 -12.61 16.81 -16.31
CA LEU A 273 -13.25 17.39 -15.14
C LEU A 273 -13.18 18.93 -15.17
N PHE A 274 -12.03 19.51 -15.49
CA PHE A 274 -11.91 20.98 -15.65
C PHE A 274 -12.63 21.51 -16.89
N GLN A 275 -12.60 20.78 -18.00
CA GLN A 275 -13.22 21.22 -19.26
C GLN A 275 -14.75 21.13 -19.24
N SER A 276 -15.35 20.21 -18.48
CA SER A 276 -16.78 19.94 -18.58
C SER A 276 -17.46 19.48 -17.29
N GLY A 277 -16.71 19.11 -16.25
CA GLY A 277 -17.25 18.51 -15.03
C GLY A 277 -18.19 19.43 -14.24
N LEU A 278 -18.02 20.75 -14.35
CA LEU A 278 -18.90 21.73 -13.69
C LEU A 278 -20.11 22.15 -14.55
N GLY A 279 -20.14 21.79 -15.84
CA GLY A 279 -21.22 22.15 -16.76
C GLY A 279 -21.58 23.65 -16.75
N GLU A 280 -22.88 23.94 -16.72
CA GLU A 280 -23.41 25.32 -16.64
C GLU A 280 -23.05 26.06 -15.35
N GLN A 281 -22.66 25.33 -14.30
CA GLN A 281 -22.23 25.92 -13.04
C GLN A 281 -20.77 26.36 -13.07
N ALA A 282 -20.04 26.16 -14.18
CA ALA A 282 -18.63 26.54 -14.24
C ALA A 282 -18.48 28.07 -14.16
N THR A 283 -17.79 28.52 -13.10
CA THR A 283 -17.32 29.89 -12.91
C THR A 283 -15.81 29.86 -12.66
N LEU A 284 -15.12 30.99 -12.87
CA LEU A 284 -13.68 31.07 -12.55
C LEU A 284 -13.39 30.66 -11.10
N SER A 285 -14.22 31.11 -10.15
CA SER A 285 -14.07 30.79 -8.73
C SER A 285 -14.22 29.29 -8.45
N ARG A 286 -15.18 28.60 -9.08
CA ARG A 286 -15.38 27.16 -8.90
C ARG A 286 -14.27 26.33 -9.54
N VAL A 287 -13.79 26.74 -10.72
CA VAL A 287 -12.62 26.13 -11.38
C VAL A 287 -11.36 26.30 -10.52
N ALA A 288 -11.13 27.50 -10.00
CA ALA A 288 -10.00 27.78 -9.11
C ALA A 288 -10.08 26.97 -7.79
N MET A 289 -11.28 26.86 -7.20
CA MET A 289 -11.48 26.06 -5.99
C MET A 289 -11.23 24.57 -6.24
N LEU A 290 -11.71 24.04 -7.37
CA LEU A 290 -11.45 22.65 -7.76
C LEU A 290 -9.94 22.40 -7.95
N SER A 291 -9.24 23.31 -8.64
CA SER A 291 -7.79 23.24 -8.80
C SER A 291 -7.06 23.28 -7.45
N PHE A 292 -7.49 24.16 -6.55
CA PHE A 292 -6.90 24.27 -5.23
C PHE A 292 -7.16 23.01 -4.40
N ALA A 293 -8.36 22.41 -4.44
CA ALA A 293 -8.66 21.18 -3.72
C ALA A 293 -7.78 20.01 -4.19
N VAL A 294 -7.58 19.87 -5.50
CA VAL A 294 -6.70 18.84 -6.07
C VAL A 294 -5.24 19.07 -5.63
N SER A 295 -4.71 20.28 -5.78
CA SER A 295 -3.37 20.63 -5.29
C SER A 295 -3.22 20.43 -3.78
N LEU A 296 -4.22 20.80 -2.97
CA LEU A 296 -4.18 20.62 -1.51
C LEU A 296 -4.08 19.15 -1.13
N TYR A 297 -4.76 18.28 -1.87
CA TYR A 297 -4.67 16.83 -1.67
C TYR A 297 -3.27 16.30 -2.01
N PHE A 298 -2.79 16.51 -3.23
CA PHE A 298 -1.54 15.91 -3.71
C PHE A 298 -0.28 16.62 -3.19
N GLU A 299 -0.28 17.94 -3.06
CA GLU A 299 0.88 18.72 -2.58
C GLU A 299 0.95 18.80 -1.04
N GLY A 300 -0.16 18.52 -0.35
CA GLY A 300 -0.28 18.63 1.11
C GLY A 300 -0.68 17.32 1.78
N TRP A 301 -1.91 16.86 1.55
CA TRP A 301 -2.51 15.76 2.30
C TRP A 301 -1.80 14.40 2.10
N VAL A 302 -1.26 14.13 0.91
CA VAL A 302 -0.47 12.92 0.62
C VAL A 302 0.74 12.78 1.56
N ALA A 303 1.37 13.90 1.98
CA ALA A 303 2.46 13.86 2.95
C ALA A 303 1.99 13.29 4.30
N LYS A 304 0.76 13.61 4.71
CA LYS A 304 0.17 13.12 5.95
C LYS A 304 -0.11 11.62 5.88
N LEU A 305 -0.69 11.16 4.77
CA LEU A 305 -0.93 9.73 4.51
C LEU A 305 0.38 8.94 4.52
N ALA A 306 1.43 9.45 3.86
CA ALA A 306 2.74 8.81 3.86
C ALA A 306 3.38 8.77 5.26
N GLU A 307 3.15 9.78 6.09
CA GLU A 307 3.57 9.77 7.50
C GLU A 307 2.82 8.69 8.30
N GLU A 308 1.52 8.56 8.12
CA GLU A 308 0.69 7.55 8.80
C GLU A 308 1.09 6.13 8.39
N VAL A 309 1.29 5.87 7.10
CA VAL A 309 1.78 4.58 6.59
C VAL A 309 3.16 4.27 7.14
N ASN A 310 4.08 5.26 7.16
CA ASN A 310 5.39 5.08 7.79
C ASN A 310 5.29 4.72 9.28
N ARG A 311 4.32 5.26 10.03
CA ARG A 311 4.11 4.88 11.44
C ARG A 311 3.51 3.48 11.57
N ALA A 312 2.51 3.15 10.75
CA ALA A 312 1.81 1.87 10.79
C ALA A 312 2.68 0.69 10.37
N THR A 313 3.61 0.91 9.44
CA THR A 313 4.50 -0.13 8.88
C THR A 313 5.87 -0.21 9.58
N ARG A 314 6.13 0.65 10.58
CA ARG A 314 7.39 0.71 11.32
C ARG A 314 7.55 -0.52 12.22
N ARG A 315 8.75 -1.11 12.26
CA ARG A 315 9.09 -2.20 13.20
C ARG A 315 10.42 -1.95 13.90
N PRO A 316 10.53 -2.06 15.23
CA PRO A 316 11.83 -1.95 15.89
C PRO A 316 12.86 -2.92 15.27
N PRO A 317 14.11 -2.48 14.98
CA PRO A 317 14.73 -1.21 15.37
C PRO A 317 14.54 -0.06 14.37
N GLU A 318 13.70 -0.22 13.35
CA GLU A 318 13.36 0.82 12.38
C GLU A 318 12.70 2.01 13.10
N GLN A 319 13.33 3.17 13.00
CA GLN A 319 12.85 4.42 13.60
C GLN A 319 12.63 5.51 12.54
N GLY A 320 13.35 5.44 11.41
CA GLY A 320 13.18 6.32 10.27
C GLY A 320 12.05 5.85 9.34
N GLY A 321 11.62 6.72 8.43
CA GLY A 321 10.64 6.36 7.41
C GLY A 321 11.13 5.27 6.45
N ARG A 322 10.19 4.61 5.77
CA ARG A 322 10.42 3.59 4.73
C ARG A 322 9.94 4.05 3.35
N LEU A 323 9.24 5.18 3.29
CA LEU A 323 8.75 5.84 2.09
C LEU A 323 9.58 7.08 1.77
N TYR A 324 9.88 7.26 0.49
CA TYR A 324 10.54 8.42 -0.10
C TYR A 324 9.62 9.05 -1.16
N ALA A 325 9.13 10.26 -0.87
CA ALA A 325 8.47 11.11 -1.85
C ALA A 325 9.52 11.69 -2.80
N ILE A 326 9.50 11.26 -4.06
CA ILE A 326 10.30 11.89 -5.11
C ILE A 326 9.52 13.07 -5.70
N TYR A 327 8.21 12.89 -5.88
CA TYR A 327 7.29 13.93 -6.35
C TYR A 327 5.87 13.66 -5.85
N ALA A 328 5.14 14.71 -5.50
CA ALA A 328 3.68 14.69 -5.42
C ALA A 328 3.17 16.12 -5.59
N GLY A 329 2.30 16.33 -6.58
CA GLY A 329 1.74 17.64 -6.83
C GLY A 329 0.88 17.70 -8.06
N GLY A 330 0.04 18.75 -8.15
CA GLY A 330 -1.02 18.77 -9.14
C GLY A 330 -1.92 17.54 -8.97
N ASP A 331 -1.81 16.60 -9.89
CA ASP A 331 -2.65 15.41 -9.99
C ASP A 331 -1.91 14.08 -10.02
N ASP A 332 -0.58 14.09 -9.95
CA ASP A 332 0.24 12.88 -9.92
C ASP A 332 1.19 12.83 -8.72
N LEU A 333 1.66 11.61 -8.44
CA LEU A 333 2.65 11.32 -7.42
C LEU A 333 3.63 10.24 -7.88
N PHE A 334 4.82 10.28 -7.31
CA PHE A 334 5.90 9.33 -7.52
C PHE A 334 6.65 9.06 -6.20
N PHE A 335 6.56 7.82 -5.73
CA PHE A 335 7.14 7.38 -4.46
C PHE A 335 8.03 6.14 -4.65
N VAL A 336 9.08 6.06 -3.83
CA VAL A 336 9.97 4.90 -3.75
C VAL A 336 10.10 4.48 -2.30
N GLY A 337 10.19 3.19 -2.02
CA GLY A 337 10.32 2.72 -0.65
C GLY A 337 10.43 1.22 -0.56
N SER A 338 10.32 0.68 0.66
CA SER A 338 10.06 -0.75 0.81
C SER A 338 8.75 -1.12 0.13
N TRP A 339 8.72 -2.25 -0.59
CA TRP A 339 7.58 -2.53 -1.47
C TRP A 339 6.25 -2.62 -0.73
N ASP A 340 6.26 -3.18 0.47
CA ASP A 340 5.06 -3.33 1.30
C ASP A 340 4.51 -1.95 1.71
N ALA A 341 5.35 -1.03 2.20
CA ALA A 341 4.90 0.31 2.57
C ALA A 341 4.40 1.11 1.36
N VAL A 342 5.02 0.93 0.20
CA VAL A 342 4.63 1.61 -1.05
C VAL A 342 3.24 1.16 -1.52
N VAL A 343 2.94 -0.15 -1.42
CA VAL A 343 1.61 -0.68 -1.73
C VAL A 343 0.55 -0.14 -0.76
N GLU A 344 0.85 -0.12 0.55
CA GLU A 344 -0.04 0.46 1.56
C GLU A 344 -0.31 1.95 1.31
N LEU A 345 0.71 2.71 0.91
CA LEU A 345 0.54 4.12 0.51
C LEU A 345 -0.39 4.25 -0.69
N ALA A 346 -0.23 3.41 -1.72
CA ALA A 346 -1.07 3.46 -2.92
C ALA A 346 -2.56 3.25 -2.57
N ILE A 347 -2.83 2.25 -1.72
CA ILE A 347 -4.17 1.97 -1.19
C ILE A 347 -4.69 3.13 -0.36
N ALA A 348 -3.88 3.65 0.57
CA ALA A 348 -4.26 4.75 1.44
C ALA A 348 -4.64 6.01 0.65
N VAL A 349 -3.83 6.38 -0.35
CA VAL A 349 -4.10 7.51 -1.26
C VAL A 349 -5.39 7.27 -2.03
N ARG A 350 -5.55 6.12 -2.69
CA ARG A 350 -6.74 5.89 -3.51
C ARG A 350 -8.02 5.88 -2.66
N ARG A 351 -8.01 5.25 -1.49
CA ARG A 351 -9.14 5.15 -0.57
C ARG A 351 -9.52 6.52 -0.01
N ASP A 352 -8.52 7.25 0.45
CA ASP A 352 -8.74 8.55 1.04
C ASP A 352 -9.21 9.57 0.00
N LEU A 353 -8.73 9.48 -1.25
CA LEU A 353 -9.20 10.30 -2.36
C LEU A 353 -10.70 10.11 -2.62
N THR A 354 -11.24 8.89 -2.50
CA THR A 354 -12.69 8.65 -2.61
C THR A 354 -13.45 9.49 -1.59
N ARG A 355 -13.01 9.49 -0.32
CA ARG A 355 -13.65 10.25 0.76
C ARG A 355 -13.48 11.74 0.55
N TYR A 356 -12.29 12.19 0.18
CA TYR A 356 -11.97 13.58 -0.12
C TYR A 356 -12.83 14.13 -1.25
N ALA A 357 -13.11 13.31 -2.26
CA ALA A 357 -13.99 13.62 -3.37
C ALA A 357 -15.49 13.42 -3.06
N ALA A 358 -15.87 13.23 -1.79
CA ALA A 358 -17.24 12.96 -1.36
C ALA A 358 -17.91 11.80 -2.13
N GLU A 359 -17.15 10.71 -2.33
CA GLU A 359 -17.58 9.49 -3.04
C GLU A 359 -18.00 9.73 -4.49
N HIS A 360 -17.55 10.84 -5.10
CA HIS A 360 -17.92 11.15 -6.47
C HIS A 360 -17.36 10.09 -7.45
N PRO A 361 -18.22 9.39 -8.22
CA PRO A 361 -17.83 8.21 -9.00
C PRO A 361 -16.92 8.54 -10.19
N GLY A 362 -16.83 9.81 -10.58
CA GLY A 362 -15.96 10.30 -11.65
C GLY A 362 -14.62 10.89 -11.19
N ILE A 363 -14.32 10.89 -9.89
CA ILE A 363 -13.05 11.41 -9.33
C ILE A 363 -12.36 10.25 -8.60
N HIS A 364 -11.41 9.65 -9.30
CA HIS A 364 -10.60 8.54 -8.82
C HIS A 364 -9.19 8.64 -9.42
N ALA A 365 -8.27 7.80 -8.98
CA ALA A 365 -6.91 7.76 -9.50
C ALA A 365 -6.57 6.35 -9.98
N SER A 366 -5.72 6.27 -11.00
CA SER A 366 -5.11 5.00 -11.42
C SER A 366 -3.64 4.99 -11.01
N GLY A 367 -3.15 3.81 -10.62
CA GLY A 367 -1.79 3.64 -10.12
C GLY A 367 -1.01 2.54 -10.83
N GLY A 368 0.30 2.59 -10.70
CA GLY A 368 1.23 1.54 -11.14
C GLY A 368 2.34 1.36 -10.12
N VAL A 369 2.58 0.11 -9.73
CA VAL A 369 3.66 -0.26 -8.82
C VAL A 369 4.60 -1.25 -9.50
N ALA A 370 5.88 -0.88 -9.60
CA ALA A 370 6.96 -1.75 -10.04
C ALA A 370 7.76 -2.25 -8.83
N LEU A 371 8.16 -3.53 -8.85
CA LEU A 371 9.04 -4.12 -7.84
C LEU A 371 10.44 -4.33 -8.42
N VAL A 372 11.44 -3.69 -7.83
CA VAL A 372 12.82 -3.68 -8.33
C VAL A 372 13.82 -3.96 -7.22
N GLY A 373 15.06 -4.31 -7.57
CA GLY A 373 16.14 -4.47 -6.60
C GLY A 373 16.79 -3.14 -6.21
N GLY A 374 17.51 -3.09 -5.09
CA GLY A 374 18.17 -1.89 -4.56
C GLY A 374 19.21 -1.25 -5.52
N LYS A 375 19.82 -2.08 -6.37
CA LYS A 375 20.82 -1.66 -7.38
C LYS A 375 20.20 -1.38 -8.76
N TYR A 376 18.88 -1.49 -8.90
CA TYR A 376 18.20 -1.26 -10.17
C TYR A 376 18.12 0.25 -10.49
N PRO A 377 18.43 0.69 -11.72
CA PRO A 377 18.42 2.11 -12.07
C PRO A 377 17.05 2.76 -11.83
N LEU A 378 17.02 3.88 -11.09
CA LEU A 378 15.78 4.57 -10.75
C LEU A 378 15.01 5.07 -11.98
N SER A 379 15.72 5.50 -13.03
CA SER A 379 15.12 5.90 -14.31
C SER A 379 14.32 4.76 -14.94
N GLN A 380 14.89 3.55 -14.96
CA GLN A 380 14.22 2.38 -15.49
C GLN A 380 13.06 1.96 -14.58
N ALA A 381 13.22 2.04 -13.26
CA ALA A 381 12.14 1.75 -12.33
C ALA A 381 10.94 2.70 -12.51
N ALA A 382 11.21 3.99 -12.80
CA ALA A 382 10.18 4.98 -13.10
C ALA A 382 9.43 4.64 -14.40
N ASP A 383 10.15 4.22 -15.45
CA ASP A 383 9.53 3.77 -16.70
C ASP A 383 8.69 2.50 -16.50
N ASP A 384 9.14 1.57 -15.67
CA ASP A 384 8.41 0.34 -15.33
C ASP A 384 7.12 0.65 -14.57
N ALA A 385 7.18 1.54 -13.57
CA ALA A 385 6.01 2.00 -12.84
C ALA A 385 5.02 2.75 -13.76
N LYS A 386 5.53 3.56 -14.69
CA LYS A 386 4.71 4.23 -15.72
C LYS A 386 4.00 3.21 -16.61
N ARG A 387 4.69 2.16 -17.09
CA ARG A 387 4.04 1.11 -17.90
C ARG A 387 2.94 0.39 -17.11
N ALA A 388 3.15 0.11 -15.84
CA ALA A 388 2.13 -0.47 -14.96
C ALA A 388 0.91 0.46 -14.80
N GLU A 389 1.14 1.77 -14.62
CA GLU A 389 0.08 2.79 -14.53
C GLU A 389 -0.71 2.90 -15.84
N GLU A 390 -0.03 2.86 -16.99
CA GLU A 390 -0.67 2.87 -18.32
C GLU A 390 -1.55 1.63 -18.54
N GLN A 391 -1.10 0.44 -18.11
CA GLN A 391 -1.90 -0.78 -18.14
C GLN A 391 -3.17 -0.64 -17.28
N ALA A 392 -3.06 -0.05 -16.09
CA ALA A 392 -4.20 0.25 -15.24
C ALA A 392 -5.21 1.20 -15.92
N LYS A 393 -4.71 2.30 -16.52
CA LYS A 393 -5.55 3.27 -17.23
C LYS A 393 -6.21 2.69 -18.49
N ALA A 394 -5.62 1.65 -19.07
CA ALA A 394 -6.17 0.94 -20.22
C ALA A 394 -7.25 -0.09 -19.83
N LEU A 395 -7.29 -0.52 -18.57
CA LEU A 395 -8.21 -1.55 -18.09
C LEU A 395 -9.67 -1.15 -18.28
N ARG A 396 -10.46 -2.11 -18.78
CA ARG A 396 -11.92 -2.08 -18.81
C ARG A 396 -12.43 -3.24 -17.98
N TRP A 397 -13.37 -2.97 -17.09
CA TRP A 397 -13.90 -3.98 -16.18
C TRP A 397 -15.39 -3.73 -15.95
N ARG A 398 -16.09 -4.75 -15.45
CA ARG A 398 -17.53 -4.65 -15.19
C ARG A 398 -17.84 -4.93 -13.73
N ALA A 399 -18.72 -4.11 -13.16
CA ALA A 399 -19.31 -4.34 -11.85
C ALA A 399 -20.80 -3.99 -11.91
N ASN A 400 -21.65 -4.85 -11.36
CA ASN A 400 -23.11 -4.65 -11.32
C ASN A 400 -23.74 -4.32 -12.69
N GLY A 401 -23.20 -4.90 -13.78
CA GLY A 401 -23.68 -4.65 -15.14
C GLY A 401 -23.21 -3.34 -15.79
N VAL A 402 -22.44 -2.52 -15.06
CA VAL A 402 -21.85 -1.26 -15.57
C VAL A 402 -20.41 -1.51 -16.02
N GLU A 403 -20.04 -0.97 -17.18
CA GLU A 403 -18.66 -0.97 -17.66
C GLU A 403 -17.91 0.23 -17.07
N HIS A 404 -16.80 -0.05 -16.40
CA HIS A 404 -15.88 0.92 -15.84
C HIS A 404 -14.59 0.91 -16.66
N ARG A 405 -13.91 2.06 -16.68
CA ARG A 405 -12.60 2.24 -17.32
C ARG A 405 -11.72 3.01 -16.37
N LYS A 406 -10.43 2.64 -16.32
CA LYS A 406 -9.48 3.18 -15.31
C LYS A 406 -9.95 2.78 -13.91
N ASP A 407 -9.69 3.60 -12.90
CA ASP A 407 -9.95 3.25 -11.51
C ASP A 407 -9.33 1.89 -11.14
N ALA A 408 -8.05 1.77 -11.46
CA ALA A 408 -7.33 0.51 -11.41
C ALA A 408 -5.89 0.72 -10.96
N ILE A 409 -5.24 -0.39 -10.62
CA ILE A 409 -3.82 -0.43 -10.32
C ILE A 409 -3.12 -1.51 -11.14
N GLY A 410 -1.96 -1.16 -11.67
CA GLY A 410 -1.02 -2.09 -12.28
C GLY A 410 -0.05 -2.59 -11.22
N PHE A 411 -0.01 -3.90 -10.99
CA PHE A 411 0.89 -4.53 -10.04
C PHE A 411 1.31 -5.91 -10.53
N LEU A 412 2.60 -6.24 -10.39
CA LEU A 412 3.18 -7.53 -10.80
C LEU A 412 2.86 -7.93 -12.26
N GLY A 413 2.79 -6.94 -13.16
CA GLY A 413 2.50 -7.15 -14.57
C GLY A 413 1.02 -7.41 -14.90
N ALA A 414 0.12 -7.24 -13.93
CA ALA A 414 -1.32 -7.33 -14.13
C ALA A 414 -2.00 -6.00 -13.79
N ALA A 415 -3.04 -5.64 -14.53
CA ALA A 415 -3.92 -4.52 -14.20
C ALA A 415 -5.20 -5.06 -13.55
N LEU A 416 -5.55 -4.51 -12.39
CA LEU A 416 -6.71 -4.93 -11.61
C LEU A 416 -7.55 -3.70 -11.21
N PRO A 417 -8.88 -3.82 -11.15
CA PRO A 417 -9.72 -2.79 -10.53
C PRO A 417 -9.30 -2.59 -9.07
N TRP A 418 -9.33 -1.34 -8.61
CA TRP A 418 -9.03 -1.02 -7.21
C TRP A 418 -9.89 -1.82 -6.23
N SER A 419 -11.16 -2.07 -6.55
CA SER A 419 -12.07 -2.90 -5.76
C SER A 419 -11.59 -4.34 -5.49
N LEU A 420 -10.65 -4.85 -6.29
CA LEU A 420 -10.02 -6.16 -6.11
C LEU A 420 -8.59 -6.06 -5.54
N PHE A 421 -8.14 -4.85 -5.21
CA PHE A 421 -6.78 -4.54 -4.78
C PHE A 421 -6.78 -3.67 -3.53
N GLY A 422 -6.99 -4.28 -2.37
CA GLY A 422 -6.80 -3.65 -1.06
C GLY A 422 -7.72 -2.46 -0.71
N MET A 423 -8.68 -2.10 -1.58
CA MET A 423 -9.63 -0.99 -1.39
C MET A 423 -10.98 -1.40 -0.84
N GLU A 424 -11.17 -2.69 -0.58
CA GLU A 424 -12.13 -3.08 0.44
C GLU A 424 -11.70 -2.32 1.68
N GLU A 425 -12.57 -1.44 2.20
CA GLU A 425 -12.30 -0.59 3.38
C GLU A 425 -11.38 -1.36 4.32
N GLU A 426 -10.26 -0.74 4.72
CA GLU A 426 -9.37 -1.30 5.74
C GLU A 426 -10.21 -2.11 6.68
N ALA A 427 -10.06 -3.39 6.46
CA ALA A 427 -10.58 -4.37 7.33
C ALA A 427 -9.78 -4.17 8.62
N GLN A 428 -10.30 -3.34 9.52
CA GLN A 428 -10.43 -3.76 10.92
C GLN A 428 -11.33 -5.03 11.03
N THR A 429 -11.59 -5.71 9.90
CA THR A 429 -12.78 -6.44 9.51
C THR A 429 -12.51 -7.30 8.26
N PRO A 430 -11.62 -8.32 8.32
CA PRO A 430 -11.26 -9.13 7.16
C PRO A 430 -12.49 -9.49 6.32
N ASN A 431 -12.39 -9.25 5.02
CA ASN A 431 -13.46 -9.65 4.13
C ASN A 431 -13.53 -11.19 4.12
N LEU A 432 -14.44 -11.73 4.94
CA LEU A 432 -14.74 -13.16 5.09
C LEU A 432 -15.07 -13.88 3.77
N ARG A 433 -15.22 -13.14 2.66
CA ARG A 433 -15.46 -13.68 1.32
C ARG A 433 -14.17 -14.03 0.56
N THR A 434 -13.00 -13.68 1.09
CA THR A 434 -11.71 -14.01 0.50
C THR A 434 -10.91 -14.91 1.43
N VAL A 435 -10.11 -15.81 0.86
CA VAL A 435 -9.21 -16.71 1.60
C VAL A 435 -8.30 -15.91 2.54
N HIS A 436 -7.85 -14.72 2.12
CA HIS A 436 -7.01 -13.84 2.91
C HIS A 436 -7.72 -13.27 4.16
N GLY A 437 -8.99 -12.89 4.03
CA GLY A 437 -9.77 -12.41 5.17
C GLY A 437 -10.01 -13.51 6.21
N LEU A 438 -10.40 -14.70 5.76
CA LEU A 438 -10.57 -15.84 6.66
C LEU A 438 -9.25 -16.25 7.32
N MET A 439 -8.13 -16.18 6.61
CA MET A 439 -6.80 -16.42 7.18
C MET A 439 -6.49 -15.44 8.31
N HIS A 440 -6.74 -14.14 8.12
CA HIS A 440 -6.53 -13.13 9.17
C HIS A 440 -7.40 -13.40 10.40
N GLU A 441 -8.66 -13.83 10.23
CA GLU A 441 -9.48 -14.25 11.37
C GLU A 441 -8.86 -15.41 12.11
N LEU A 442 -8.50 -16.48 11.39
CA LEU A 442 -7.96 -17.70 11.97
C LEU A 442 -6.63 -17.44 12.70
N THR A 443 -5.72 -16.67 12.11
CA THR A 443 -4.49 -16.19 12.78
C THR A 443 -4.82 -15.36 14.02
N GLY A 444 -5.81 -14.48 13.94
CA GLY A 444 -6.27 -13.71 15.09
C GLY A 444 -6.81 -14.60 16.23
N LEU A 445 -7.50 -15.69 15.92
CA LEU A 445 -7.97 -16.66 16.93
C LEU A 445 -6.80 -17.42 17.57
N VAL A 446 -5.75 -17.76 16.80
CA VAL A 446 -4.50 -18.34 17.33
C VAL A 446 -3.87 -17.39 18.34
N GLU A 447 -3.71 -16.12 17.98
CA GLU A 447 -3.16 -15.10 18.88
C GLU A 447 -4.02 -14.86 20.13
N ALA A 448 -5.34 -15.05 20.02
CA ALA A 448 -6.26 -14.99 21.15
C ALA A 448 -6.18 -16.24 22.07
N GLY A 449 -5.40 -17.25 21.68
CA GLY A 449 -5.09 -18.40 22.51
C GLY A 449 -5.93 -19.64 22.22
N ALA A 450 -6.42 -19.82 21.00
CA ALA A 450 -6.98 -21.10 20.58
C ALA A 450 -5.89 -22.18 20.55
N ASP A 451 -6.11 -23.28 21.28
CA ASP A 451 -5.14 -24.39 21.36
C ASP A 451 -5.26 -25.36 20.15
N VAL A 452 -6.46 -25.44 19.55
CA VAL A 452 -6.78 -26.24 18.34
C VAL A 452 -7.84 -25.48 17.53
N ILE A 453 -7.73 -25.48 16.20
CA ILE A 453 -8.75 -24.93 15.30
C ILE A 453 -9.44 -26.06 14.53
N GLU A 454 -10.77 -26.04 14.56
CA GLU A 454 -11.62 -26.90 13.75
C GLU A 454 -12.29 -26.07 12.65
N LEU A 455 -12.07 -26.45 11.38
CA LEU A 455 -12.65 -25.79 10.21
C LEU A 455 -13.77 -26.64 9.62
N GLY A 456 -14.98 -26.06 9.54
CA GLY A 456 -16.14 -26.70 8.92
C GLY A 456 -16.06 -26.69 7.39
N VAL A 457 -16.14 -27.86 6.78
CA VAL A 457 -16.33 -28.02 5.34
C VAL A 457 -17.83 -28.02 5.04
N PRO A 458 -18.35 -27.03 4.29
CA PRO A 458 -19.79 -26.88 4.12
C PRO A 458 -20.40 -28.03 3.33
N PHE A 459 -21.58 -28.49 3.77
CA PHE A 459 -22.34 -29.56 3.15
C PHE A 459 -23.83 -29.19 3.06
N THR A 460 -24.50 -29.59 1.98
CA THR A 460 -25.89 -29.21 1.69
C THR A 460 -26.92 -29.82 2.63
N ASP A 461 -26.60 -30.96 3.25
CA ASP A 461 -27.52 -31.70 4.12
C ASP A 461 -26.92 -31.93 5.53
N PRO A 462 -26.66 -30.86 6.32
CA PRO A 462 -25.95 -30.98 7.60
C PRO A 462 -26.88 -31.42 8.74
N LEU A 463 -27.18 -32.72 8.81
CA LEU A 463 -28.16 -33.28 9.75
C LEU A 463 -27.76 -33.18 11.24
N ALA A 464 -26.47 -33.12 11.56
CA ALA A 464 -25.96 -33.09 12.94
C ALA A 464 -25.72 -31.67 13.46
N ASP A 465 -25.69 -30.67 12.57
CA ASP A 465 -25.42 -29.28 12.91
C ASP A 465 -26.67 -28.63 13.52
N GLY A 466 -26.48 -27.72 14.47
CA GLY A 466 -27.60 -26.89 14.94
C GLY A 466 -27.68 -25.54 14.24
N PRO A 467 -28.69 -24.72 14.56
CA PRO A 467 -29.11 -23.59 13.72
C PRO A 467 -28.02 -22.54 13.44
N SER A 468 -27.07 -22.34 14.35
CA SER A 468 -25.96 -21.39 14.14
C SER A 468 -24.96 -21.90 13.11
N VAL A 469 -24.62 -23.18 13.17
CA VAL A 469 -23.68 -23.81 12.23
C VAL A 469 -24.36 -24.02 10.87
N GLN A 470 -25.63 -24.47 10.84
CA GLN A 470 -26.41 -24.57 9.59
C GLN A 470 -26.45 -23.24 8.83
N ARG A 471 -26.78 -22.12 9.50
CA ARG A 471 -26.76 -20.78 8.88
C ARG A 471 -25.37 -20.38 8.38
N ALA A 472 -24.30 -20.80 9.05
CA ALA A 472 -22.94 -20.53 8.60
C ALA A 472 -22.58 -21.35 7.35
N THR A 473 -22.96 -22.63 7.35
CA THR A 473 -22.83 -23.53 6.20
C THR A 473 -23.60 -23.01 4.99
N GLU A 474 -24.84 -22.54 5.15
CA GLU A 474 -25.62 -21.91 4.08
C GLU A 474 -24.93 -20.68 3.49
N ARG A 475 -24.37 -19.80 4.33
CA ARG A 475 -23.59 -18.64 3.88
C ARG A 475 -22.35 -19.06 3.10
N ALA A 476 -21.63 -20.08 3.56
CA ALA A 476 -20.43 -20.59 2.91
C ALA A 476 -20.74 -21.26 1.56
N LEU A 477 -21.82 -22.02 1.47
CA LEU A 477 -22.29 -22.62 0.22
C LEU A 477 -22.70 -21.52 -0.79
N ALA A 478 -23.43 -20.50 -0.33
CA ALA A 478 -23.83 -19.38 -1.17
C ALA A 478 -22.64 -18.56 -1.71
N SER A 479 -21.49 -18.55 -1.00
CA SER A 479 -20.24 -17.96 -1.49
C SER A 479 -19.41 -18.88 -2.38
N GLY A 480 -19.86 -20.10 -2.64
CA GLY A 480 -19.16 -21.07 -3.49
C GLY A 480 -17.95 -21.73 -2.82
N THR A 481 -17.94 -21.81 -1.49
CA THR A 481 -16.84 -22.46 -0.73
C THR A 481 -16.80 -23.97 -0.99
N THR A 482 -15.61 -24.50 -1.26
CA THR A 482 -15.36 -25.91 -1.58
C THR A 482 -14.22 -26.50 -0.75
N LEU A 483 -14.16 -27.84 -0.64
CA LEU A 483 -13.06 -28.54 0.05
C LEU A 483 -11.66 -28.15 -0.48
N PRO A 484 -11.39 -28.10 -1.80
CA PRO A 484 -10.09 -27.65 -2.32
C PRO A 484 -9.69 -26.23 -1.87
N GLN A 485 -10.65 -25.31 -1.79
CA GLN A 485 -10.39 -23.95 -1.31
C GLN A 485 -10.06 -23.93 0.18
N ILE A 486 -10.70 -24.79 0.97
CA ILE A 486 -10.38 -24.96 2.40
C ILE A 486 -8.98 -25.56 2.56
N LEU A 487 -8.60 -26.54 1.74
CA LEU A 487 -7.24 -27.10 1.76
C LEU A 487 -6.18 -26.05 1.39
N ALA A 488 -6.45 -25.20 0.40
CA ALA A 488 -5.56 -24.08 0.07
C ALA A 488 -5.43 -23.08 1.23
N LEU A 489 -6.53 -22.74 1.90
CA LEU A 489 -6.52 -21.91 3.10
C LEU A 489 -5.69 -22.52 4.22
N VAL A 490 -5.81 -23.83 4.46
CA VAL A 490 -5.04 -24.53 5.48
C VAL A 490 -3.54 -24.49 5.15
N ALA A 491 -3.16 -24.68 3.89
CA ALA A 491 -1.77 -24.58 3.44
C ALA A 491 -1.17 -23.19 3.67
N ASP A 492 -1.96 -22.13 3.51
CA ASP A 492 -1.53 -20.77 3.82
C ASP A 492 -1.44 -20.54 5.33
N LEU A 493 -2.45 -20.96 6.11
CA LEU A 493 -2.48 -20.80 7.57
C LEU A 493 -1.32 -21.54 8.25
N ARG A 494 -0.97 -22.73 7.74
CA ARG A 494 0.14 -23.53 8.27
C ARG A 494 1.50 -22.83 8.19
N ARG A 495 1.67 -21.83 7.32
CA ARG A 495 2.89 -21.00 7.26
C ARG A 495 3.02 -20.04 8.43
N GLU A 496 1.91 -19.74 9.10
CA GLU A 496 1.83 -18.75 10.18
C GLU A 496 1.61 -19.40 11.56
N THR A 497 1.20 -20.67 11.64
CA THR A 497 0.93 -21.36 12.91
C THR A 497 1.17 -22.86 12.92
N GLU A 498 1.63 -23.35 14.07
CA GLU A 498 1.85 -24.77 14.36
C GLU A 498 0.72 -25.39 15.21
N ILE A 499 -0.33 -24.64 15.56
CA ILE A 499 -1.44 -25.23 16.32
C ILE A 499 -2.16 -26.30 15.49
N PRO A 500 -2.73 -27.35 16.11
CA PRO A 500 -3.44 -28.37 15.36
C PRO A 500 -4.64 -27.81 14.57
N LEU A 501 -4.74 -28.19 13.29
CA LEU A 501 -5.80 -27.82 12.36
C LEU A 501 -6.61 -29.05 11.95
N LEU A 502 -7.90 -29.05 12.26
CA LEU A 502 -8.81 -30.17 11.99
C LEU A 502 -9.87 -29.76 10.99
N LEU A 503 -10.29 -30.70 10.15
CA LEU A 503 -11.46 -30.51 9.29
C LEU A 503 -12.67 -31.25 9.86
N MET A 504 -13.75 -30.51 10.06
CA MET A 504 -15.05 -31.04 10.45
C MET A 504 -15.96 -31.07 9.22
N THR A 505 -16.50 -32.25 8.89
CA THR A 505 -17.30 -32.44 7.67
C THR A 505 -18.25 -33.62 7.79
N TYR A 506 -18.96 -33.92 6.71
CA TYR A 506 -19.79 -35.10 6.51
C TYR A 506 -19.09 -36.05 5.54
N PHE A 507 -19.47 -37.32 5.52
CA PHE A 507 -18.81 -38.34 4.73
C PHE A 507 -18.96 -38.08 3.23
N ASN A 508 -20.12 -37.58 2.81
CA ASN A 508 -20.43 -37.38 1.39
C ASN A 508 -19.46 -36.41 0.66
N PRO A 509 -19.11 -35.22 1.19
CA PRO A 509 -18.04 -34.39 0.64
C PRO A 509 -16.70 -35.12 0.43
N VAL A 510 -16.27 -35.91 1.42
CA VAL A 510 -15.01 -36.68 1.37
C VAL A 510 -15.10 -37.80 0.34
N TYR A 511 -16.22 -38.53 0.33
CA TYR A 511 -16.48 -39.63 -0.59
C TYR A 511 -16.51 -39.15 -2.05
N ARG A 512 -17.22 -38.05 -2.32
CA ARG A 512 -17.31 -37.46 -3.67
C ARG A 512 -15.97 -36.93 -4.17
N TYR A 513 -15.16 -36.38 -3.27
CA TYR A 513 -13.81 -35.91 -3.61
C TYR A 513 -12.81 -37.06 -3.77
N GLY A 514 -13.07 -38.20 -3.15
CA GLY A 514 -12.25 -39.41 -3.11
C GLY A 514 -11.49 -39.50 -1.79
N LEU A 515 -11.57 -40.65 -1.10
CA LEU A 515 -11.01 -40.81 0.25
C LEU A 515 -9.47 -40.66 0.26
N GLU A 516 -8.78 -41.36 -0.63
CA GLU A 516 -7.31 -41.32 -0.74
C GLU A 516 -6.83 -39.96 -1.20
N ARG A 517 -7.55 -39.34 -2.14
CA ARG A 517 -7.26 -37.99 -2.62
C ARG A 517 -7.40 -36.98 -1.49
N THR A 518 -8.49 -37.06 -0.73
CA THR A 518 -8.75 -36.16 0.40
C THR A 518 -7.64 -36.28 1.44
N ALA A 519 -7.29 -37.51 1.85
CA ALA A 519 -6.28 -37.71 2.88
C ALA A 519 -4.88 -37.22 2.44
N ARG A 520 -4.48 -37.51 1.20
CA ARG A 520 -3.19 -37.06 0.68
C ARG A 520 -3.12 -35.53 0.61
N GLU A 521 -4.09 -34.89 -0.05
CA GLU A 521 -4.08 -33.43 -0.24
C GLU A 521 -4.27 -32.69 1.09
N ALA A 522 -5.05 -33.23 2.02
CA ALA A 522 -5.18 -32.67 3.36
C ALA A 522 -3.88 -32.71 4.15
N ARG A 523 -3.15 -33.84 4.10
CA ARG A 523 -1.84 -33.93 4.74
C ARG A 523 -0.83 -32.98 4.10
N GLU A 524 -0.80 -32.89 2.77
CA GLU A 524 0.05 -31.96 2.03
C GLU A 524 -0.24 -30.48 2.39
N ALA A 525 -1.51 -30.14 2.59
CA ALA A 525 -1.93 -28.82 3.06
C ALA A 525 -1.56 -28.56 4.52
N GLY A 526 -1.29 -29.58 5.32
CA GLY A 526 -0.98 -29.46 6.74
C GLY A 526 -2.19 -29.58 7.67
N VAL A 527 -3.24 -30.29 7.25
CA VAL A 527 -4.32 -30.75 8.15
C VAL A 527 -3.77 -31.86 9.07
N ASP A 528 -4.17 -31.84 10.35
CA ASP A 528 -3.74 -32.82 11.35
C ASP A 528 -4.75 -33.95 11.57
N GLY A 529 -6.04 -33.71 11.29
CA GLY A 529 -7.06 -34.71 11.49
C GLY A 529 -8.44 -34.31 11.00
N PHE A 530 -9.35 -35.27 11.05
CA PHE A 530 -10.72 -35.14 10.58
C PHE A 530 -11.73 -35.56 11.64
N LEU A 531 -12.81 -34.79 11.74
CA LEU A 531 -14.06 -35.16 12.37
C LEU A 531 -15.12 -35.31 11.28
N ILE A 532 -15.46 -36.56 10.94
CA ILE A 532 -16.52 -36.85 9.97
C ILE A 532 -17.77 -37.20 10.78
N THR A 533 -18.72 -36.26 10.83
CA THR A 533 -19.81 -36.23 11.81
C THR A 533 -20.77 -37.41 11.72
N ASP A 534 -21.03 -37.88 10.51
CA ASP A 534 -21.95 -38.96 10.17
C ASP A 534 -21.25 -40.30 9.91
N LEU A 535 -19.95 -40.42 10.19
CA LEU A 535 -19.18 -41.65 9.99
C LEU A 535 -19.02 -42.43 11.32
N PRO A 536 -19.86 -43.44 11.62
CA PRO A 536 -19.72 -44.25 12.81
C PRO A 536 -18.48 -45.16 12.74
N PRO A 537 -17.91 -45.58 13.88
CA PRO A 537 -16.75 -46.49 13.92
C PRO A 537 -16.95 -47.81 13.15
N ASP A 538 -18.19 -48.30 13.03
CA ASP A 538 -18.51 -49.55 12.32
C ASP A 538 -18.29 -49.44 10.79
N GLU A 539 -18.42 -48.22 10.24
CA GLU A 539 -18.28 -47.92 8.81
C GLU A 539 -16.97 -47.19 8.49
N ALA A 540 -16.23 -46.78 9.53
CA ALA A 540 -15.04 -45.94 9.38
C ALA A 540 -13.76 -46.69 8.97
N LEU A 541 -13.78 -48.02 8.84
CA LEU A 541 -12.54 -48.80 8.64
C LEU A 541 -11.75 -48.37 7.39
N ASP A 542 -12.43 -48.11 6.27
CA ASP A 542 -11.76 -47.68 5.04
C ASP A 542 -11.12 -46.31 5.20
N TRP A 543 -11.88 -45.33 5.70
CA TRP A 543 -11.35 -44.00 6.01
C TRP A 543 -10.21 -44.07 7.02
N LYS A 544 -10.36 -44.84 8.09
CA LYS A 544 -9.37 -44.95 9.17
C LYS A 544 -8.04 -45.48 8.64
N ARG A 545 -8.07 -46.54 7.82
CA ARG A 545 -6.88 -47.09 7.17
C ARG A 545 -6.18 -46.03 6.32
N ILE A 546 -6.93 -45.29 5.52
CA ILE A 546 -6.42 -44.24 4.64
C ILE A 546 -5.84 -43.06 5.44
N ALA A 547 -6.56 -42.59 6.46
CA ALA A 547 -6.15 -41.49 7.33
C ALA A 547 -4.87 -41.84 8.09
N THR A 548 -4.79 -43.05 8.68
CA THR A 548 -3.58 -43.54 9.36
C THR A 548 -2.39 -43.63 8.40
N ALA A 549 -2.59 -44.12 7.17
CA ALA A 549 -1.53 -44.17 6.16
C ALA A 549 -0.99 -42.79 5.76
N ASN A 550 -1.77 -41.72 5.97
CA ASN A 550 -1.39 -40.33 5.69
C ASN A 550 -1.10 -39.51 6.96
N SER A 551 -0.94 -40.17 8.13
CA SER A 551 -0.69 -39.50 9.41
C SER A 551 -1.75 -38.44 9.77
N LEU A 552 -3.02 -38.74 9.49
CA LEU A 552 -4.17 -37.93 9.86
C LEU A 552 -4.93 -38.59 11.01
N ASP A 553 -5.26 -37.79 12.02
CA ASP A 553 -6.09 -38.24 13.11
C ASP A 553 -7.56 -38.40 12.70
N THR A 554 -8.24 -39.37 13.33
CA THR A 554 -9.67 -39.61 13.14
C THR A 554 -10.38 -39.43 14.46
N ILE A 555 -11.09 -38.31 14.57
CA ILE A 555 -11.86 -37.92 15.75
C ILE A 555 -13.26 -38.53 15.64
N PHE A 556 -13.71 -39.17 16.72
CA PHE A 556 -15.07 -39.71 16.82
C PHE A 556 -15.86 -39.02 17.91
N MET A 557 -17.18 -38.94 17.70
CA MET A 557 -18.13 -38.41 18.68
C MET A 557 -18.72 -39.53 19.55
N LEU A 558 -18.91 -39.23 20.83
CA LEU A 558 -19.71 -40.02 21.76
C LEU A 558 -20.78 -39.14 22.40
N THR A 559 -21.95 -39.71 22.59
CA THR A 559 -23.18 -39.07 23.10
C THR A 559 -23.66 -39.77 24.38
N PRO A 560 -24.61 -39.20 25.16
CA PRO A 560 -25.17 -39.87 26.33
C PRO A 560 -25.83 -41.22 26.01
N THR A 561 -26.33 -41.38 24.77
CA THR A 561 -26.97 -42.61 24.27
C THR A 561 -25.96 -43.64 23.76
N SER A 562 -24.68 -43.32 23.72
CA SER A 562 -23.65 -44.27 23.30
C SER A 562 -23.58 -45.44 24.29
N THR A 563 -23.68 -46.66 23.80
CA THR A 563 -23.57 -47.89 24.60
C THR A 563 -22.11 -48.18 24.97
N SER A 564 -21.85 -49.05 25.95
CA SER A 564 -20.47 -49.46 26.28
C SER A 564 -19.74 -50.04 25.06
N ALA A 565 -20.44 -50.83 24.24
CA ALA A 565 -19.90 -51.35 22.98
C ALA A 565 -19.48 -50.23 22.00
N ARG A 566 -20.26 -49.13 21.92
CA ARG A 566 -19.91 -47.96 21.10
C ARG A 566 -18.68 -47.25 21.64
N ILE A 567 -18.56 -47.09 22.96
CA ILE A 567 -17.39 -46.48 23.62
C ILE A 567 -16.13 -47.31 23.33
N GLU A 568 -16.20 -48.63 23.48
CA GLU A 568 -15.09 -49.54 23.17
C GLU A 568 -14.69 -49.48 21.68
N ALA A 569 -15.66 -49.43 20.76
CA ALA A 569 -15.39 -49.32 19.34
C ALA A 569 -14.67 -48.00 19.00
N VAL A 570 -15.14 -46.89 19.56
CA VAL A 570 -14.49 -45.57 19.42
C VAL A 570 -13.08 -45.60 20.03
N ALA A 571 -12.91 -46.15 21.23
CA ALA A 571 -11.61 -46.22 21.89
C ALA A 571 -10.54 -46.97 21.08
N ARG A 572 -10.94 -47.97 20.29
CA ARG A 572 -10.03 -48.72 19.41
C ARG A 572 -9.65 -47.97 18.14
N LEU A 573 -10.54 -47.14 17.59
CA LEU A 573 -10.40 -46.55 16.26
C LEU A 573 -10.06 -45.05 16.28
N ALA A 574 -10.42 -44.33 17.34
CA ALA A 574 -10.12 -42.92 17.48
C ALA A 574 -8.61 -42.68 17.60
N SER A 575 -8.18 -41.51 17.13
CA SER A 575 -6.85 -40.96 17.42
C SER A 575 -6.97 -39.44 17.56
N GLY A 576 -5.96 -38.76 18.13
CA GLY A 576 -6.08 -37.35 18.53
C GLY A 576 -6.83 -37.18 19.85
N PHE A 577 -8.17 -37.16 19.80
CA PHE A 577 -9.04 -37.07 20.98
C PHE A 577 -10.43 -37.69 20.72
N VAL A 578 -11.21 -37.85 21.78
CA VAL A 578 -12.62 -38.24 21.71
C VAL A 578 -13.51 -37.02 21.93
N TYR A 579 -14.42 -36.77 21.00
CA TYR A 579 -15.35 -35.65 21.08
C TYR A 579 -16.61 -36.07 21.86
N CYS A 580 -16.77 -35.55 23.08
CA CYS A 580 -17.94 -35.80 23.91
C CYS A 580 -19.03 -34.75 23.64
N VAL A 581 -20.15 -35.21 23.09
CA VAL A 581 -21.32 -34.40 22.77
C VAL A 581 -22.37 -34.60 23.87
N SER A 582 -22.72 -33.56 24.63
CA SER A 582 -23.55 -33.69 25.84
C SER A 582 -25.07 -33.71 25.59
N ARG A 583 -25.55 -34.24 24.45
CA ARG A 583 -26.97 -34.13 24.06
C ARG A 583 -27.64 -35.36 23.44
N THR A 584 -28.94 -35.41 23.68
CA THR A 584 -29.99 -36.05 22.88
C THR A 584 -30.78 -34.97 22.10
N GLY A 585 -30.19 -34.35 21.05
CA GLY A 585 -30.91 -33.43 20.12
C GLY A 585 -30.24 -32.09 19.74
N VAL A 586 -30.71 -31.46 18.63
CA VAL A 586 -30.11 -30.34 17.83
C VAL A 586 -29.72 -29.04 18.54
N THR A 587 -28.53 -28.49 18.25
CA THR A 587 -27.75 -27.56 19.09
C THR A 587 -28.42 -26.24 19.53
N GLY A 588 -28.07 -25.75 20.74
CA GLY A 588 -28.52 -24.46 21.27
C GLY A 588 -27.98 -24.18 22.69
N ALA A 589 -27.63 -22.92 22.98
CA ALA A 589 -27.02 -22.50 24.25
C ALA A 589 -27.99 -22.63 25.44
N ARG A 590 -27.55 -23.26 26.54
CA ARG A 590 -28.22 -23.26 27.85
C ARG A 590 -27.32 -22.56 28.89
N PRO A 591 -27.90 -21.99 29.96
CA PRO A 591 -27.12 -21.35 31.03
C PRO A 591 -26.34 -22.32 31.92
N GLU A 592 -26.62 -23.63 31.87
CA GLU A 592 -25.98 -24.64 32.72
C GLU A 592 -25.62 -25.91 31.90
N LEU A 593 -24.52 -26.58 32.28
CA LEU A 593 -24.10 -27.86 31.69
C LEU A 593 -25.05 -29.00 32.12
N PRO A 594 -25.24 -30.05 31.28
CA PRO A 594 -26.10 -31.18 31.63
C PRO A 594 -25.63 -31.90 32.91
N PRO A 595 -26.55 -32.25 33.83
CA PRO A 595 -26.19 -32.88 35.11
C PRO A 595 -25.59 -34.29 34.96
N ASP A 596 -25.85 -34.97 33.83
CA ASP A 596 -25.35 -36.30 33.50
C ASP A 596 -23.97 -36.30 32.81
N LEU A 597 -23.44 -35.13 32.48
CA LEU A 597 -22.15 -34.97 31.78
C LEU A 597 -20.97 -35.62 32.53
N PRO A 598 -20.80 -35.46 33.87
CA PRO A 598 -19.68 -36.09 34.58
C PRO A 598 -19.70 -37.62 34.46
N GLY A 599 -20.87 -38.24 34.61
CA GLY A 599 -21.01 -39.70 34.50
C GLY A 599 -20.76 -40.22 33.08
N LEU A 600 -21.12 -39.44 32.05
CA LEU A 600 -20.75 -39.77 30.67
C LEU A 600 -19.23 -39.71 30.46
N ILE A 601 -18.58 -38.65 30.94
CA ILE A 601 -17.13 -38.49 30.83
C ILE A 601 -16.39 -39.64 31.53
N GLU A 602 -16.82 -40.02 32.74
CA GLU A 602 -16.24 -41.17 33.47
C GLU A 602 -16.36 -42.48 32.68
N ARG A 603 -17.53 -42.73 32.07
CA ARG A 603 -17.73 -43.91 31.21
C ARG A 603 -16.83 -43.90 29.97
N ILE A 604 -16.66 -42.75 29.33
CA ILE A 604 -15.77 -42.62 28.17
C ILE A 604 -14.32 -42.83 28.62
N ARG A 605 -13.91 -42.20 29.73
CA ARG A 605 -12.57 -42.30 30.31
C ARG A 605 -12.18 -43.73 30.68
N ALA A 606 -13.14 -44.52 31.16
CA ALA A 606 -12.91 -45.93 31.45
C ALA A 606 -12.58 -46.76 30.19
N GLY A 607 -13.01 -46.30 29.01
CA GLY A 607 -12.79 -46.98 27.74
C GLY A 607 -11.57 -46.52 26.95
N THR A 608 -11.03 -45.33 27.19
CA THR A 608 -9.92 -44.77 26.38
C THR A 608 -8.92 -43.97 27.20
N THR A 609 -7.67 -43.94 26.74
CA THR A 609 -6.60 -43.07 27.26
C THR A 609 -6.48 -41.75 26.50
N LEU A 610 -7.24 -41.58 25.41
CA LEU A 610 -7.23 -40.34 24.64
C LEU A 610 -7.83 -39.17 25.45
N PRO A 611 -7.37 -37.92 25.19
CA PRO A 611 -8.03 -36.74 25.71
C PRO A 611 -9.51 -36.72 25.32
N ILE A 612 -10.34 -36.16 26.18
CA ILE A 612 -11.76 -35.94 25.93
C ILE A 612 -11.97 -34.44 25.71
N ALA A 613 -12.51 -34.09 24.56
CA ALA A 613 -12.95 -32.73 24.26
C ALA A 613 -14.48 -32.67 24.40
N VAL A 614 -14.98 -31.87 25.33
CA VAL A 614 -16.43 -31.71 25.53
C VAL A 614 -16.91 -30.55 24.66
N GLY A 615 -17.83 -30.84 23.75
CA GLY A 615 -18.43 -29.83 22.90
C GLY A 615 -19.94 -29.90 22.96
N PHE A 616 -20.57 -28.92 23.60
CA PHE A 616 -21.96 -28.53 23.34
C PHE A 616 -22.42 -27.38 24.24
N GLY A 617 -22.81 -26.23 23.68
CA GLY A 617 -23.37 -25.11 24.44
C GLY A 617 -22.36 -24.36 25.33
N ILE A 618 -21.06 -24.56 25.10
CA ILE A 618 -20.00 -23.82 25.78
C ILE A 618 -19.93 -22.42 25.14
N SER A 619 -20.27 -21.40 25.92
CA SER A 619 -20.32 -20.01 25.45
C SER A 619 -19.91 -19.00 26.51
N ARG A 620 -19.49 -19.48 27.69
CA ARG A 620 -19.17 -18.66 28.86
C ARG A 620 -17.95 -19.21 29.58
N PRO A 621 -17.17 -18.38 30.28
CA PRO A 621 -15.98 -18.82 31.00
C PRO A 621 -16.31 -19.84 32.10
N GLU A 622 -17.50 -19.74 32.71
CA GLU A 622 -17.99 -20.70 33.70
C GLU A 622 -18.14 -22.12 33.11
N HIS A 623 -18.60 -22.23 31.86
CA HIS A 623 -18.74 -23.52 31.19
C HIS A 623 -17.37 -24.17 30.96
N VAL A 624 -16.38 -23.38 30.50
CA VAL A 624 -15.01 -23.86 30.27
C VAL A 624 -14.36 -24.31 31.58
N ARG A 625 -14.50 -23.51 32.66
CA ARG A 625 -13.99 -23.87 34.00
C ARG A 625 -14.64 -25.13 34.57
N GLN A 626 -15.93 -25.36 34.31
CA GLN A 626 -16.60 -26.58 34.73
C GLN A 626 -16.09 -27.78 33.93
N VAL A 627 -16.01 -27.68 32.60
CA VAL A 627 -15.49 -28.74 31.72
C VAL A 627 -14.06 -29.13 32.10
N GLY A 628 -13.20 -28.17 32.39
CA GLY A 628 -11.81 -28.41 32.82
C GLY A 628 -11.65 -29.22 34.12
N ARG A 629 -12.74 -29.48 34.86
CA ARG A 629 -12.73 -30.38 36.03
C ARG A 629 -12.80 -31.86 35.64
N TRP A 630 -13.31 -32.17 34.45
CA TRP A 630 -13.63 -33.54 34.04
C TRP A 630 -12.96 -33.94 32.72
N ALA A 631 -12.65 -32.97 31.86
CA ALA A 631 -12.15 -33.17 30.50
C ALA A 631 -10.98 -32.24 30.18
N GLU A 632 -10.17 -32.64 29.20
CA GLU A 632 -8.92 -31.95 28.83
C GLU A 632 -9.18 -30.76 27.90
N ALA A 633 -10.29 -30.74 27.18
CA ALA A 633 -10.62 -29.67 26.24
C ALA A 633 -12.11 -29.31 26.23
N ALA A 634 -12.38 -28.04 25.94
CA ALA A 634 -13.72 -27.49 25.75
C ALA A 634 -13.86 -26.98 24.30
N VAL A 635 -14.86 -27.47 23.57
CA VAL A 635 -15.10 -27.06 22.17
C VAL A 635 -16.14 -25.95 22.11
N VAL A 636 -15.74 -24.81 21.54
CA VAL A 636 -16.55 -23.58 21.45
C VAL A 636 -16.84 -23.28 19.99
N GLY A 637 -17.76 -24.05 19.40
CA GLY A 637 -18.16 -23.86 17.99
C GLY A 637 -19.24 -22.80 17.81
N SER A 638 -20.49 -23.13 18.16
CA SER A 638 -21.67 -22.32 17.82
C SER A 638 -21.63 -20.88 18.35
N ALA A 639 -21.11 -20.66 19.57
CA ALA A 639 -21.00 -19.32 20.14
C ALA A 639 -20.01 -18.43 19.38
N LEU A 640 -18.87 -19.00 18.97
CA LEU A 640 -17.88 -18.31 18.15
C LEU A 640 -18.44 -18.01 16.76
N VAL A 641 -19.07 -18.99 16.12
CA VAL A 641 -19.74 -18.82 14.82
C VAL A 641 -20.85 -17.77 14.87
N ASP A 642 -21.59 -17.66 15.99
CA ASP A 642 -22.60 -16.62 16.17
C ASP A 642 -22.00 -15.23 16.42
N VAL A 643 -20.85 -15.13 17.07
CA VAL A 643 -20.08 -13.86 17.15
C VAL A 643 -19.65 -13.47 15.73
N ILE A 644 -19.02 -14.38 15.00
CA ILE A 644 -18.57 -14.13 13.63
C ILE A 644 -19.74 -13.77 12.72
N GLY A 645 -20.84 -14.50 12.80
CA GLY A 645 -22.04 -14.27 12.01
C GLY A 645 -22.75 -12.95 12.31
N ARG A 646 -22.72 -12.46 13.56
CA ARG A 646 -23.34 -11.17 13.95
C ARG A 646 -22.53 -9.97 13.49
N HIS A 647 -21.20 -10.07 13.57
CA HIS A 647 -20.30 -8.96 13.23
C HIS A 647 -19.87 -9.00 11.76
N GLY A 648 -20.07 -10.12 11.07
CA GLY A 648 -19.78 -10.25 9.65
C GLY A 648 -18.31 -9.95 9.40
N ARG A 649 -18.03 -8.95 8.56
CA ARG A 649 -16.65 -8.53 8.29
C ARG A 649 -15.94 -8.09 9.57
N GLU A 650 -16.63 -7.45 10.52
CA GLU A 650 -16.07 -6.91 11.78
C GLU A 650 -15.78 -7.96 12.86
N ALA A 651 -15.74 -9.25 12.52
CA ALA A 651 -15.77 -10.33 13.49
C ALA A 651 -14.46 -10.56 14.26
N VAL A 652 -13.29 -10.18 13.73
CA VAL A 652 -11.99 -10.46 14.37
C VAL A 652 -11.89 -9.96 15.80
N ALA A 653 -12.02 -8.65 16.03
CA ALA A 653 -11.82 -8.10 17.37
C ALA A 653 -12.87 -8.63 18.38
N PRO A 654 -14.18 -8.71 18.04
CA PRO A 654 -15.18 -9.37 18.87
C PRO A 654 -14.89 -10.85 19.13
N ALA A 655 -14.42 -11.62 18.14
CA ALA A 655 -14.09 -13.02 18.27
C ALA A 655 -12.85 -13.25 19.16
N GLN A 656 -11.80 -12.43 18.99
CA GLN A 656 -10.61 -12.44 19.84
C GLN A 656 -10.96 -12.08 21.29
N ALA A 657 -11.76 -11.03 21.50
CA ALA A 657 -12.22 -10.63 22.82
C ALA A 657 -13.06 -11.74 23.49
N PHE A 658 -13.95 -12.37 22.71
CA PHE A 658 -14.73 -13.51 23.18
C PHE A 658 -13.84 -14.68 23.58
N LEU A 659 -12.88 -15.10 22.74
CA LEU A 659 -11.96 -16.19 23.08
C LEU A 659 -11.12 -15.89 24.33
N ARG A 660 -10.55 -14.68 24.44
CA ARG A 660 -9.79 -14.27 25.62
C ARG A 660 -10.64 -14.32 26.89
N SER A 661 -11.91 -13.92 26.80
CA SER A 661 -12.83 -14.00 27.95
C SER A 661 -13.03 -15.42 28.44
N LEU A 662 -12.98 -16.43 27.57
CA LEU A 662 -13.17 -17.83 27.95
C LEU A 662 -11.96 -18.42 28.71
N ARG A 663 -10.79 -17.79 28.60
CA ARG A 663 -9.56 -18.22 29.30
C ARG A 663 -9.38 -17.54 30.67
N SER A 664 -10.10 -16.45 30.96
CA SER A 664 -10.12 -15.79 32.27
C SER A 664 -11.06 -16.50 33.24
#